data_AF-A0A0D0PBU5-F1
#
_entry.id   AF-A0A0D0PBU5-F1
#
_cell.length_a   1.000
_cell.length_b   1.000
_cell.length_c   1.000
_cell.angle_alpha   90.00
_cell.angle_beta   90.00
_cell.angle_gamma   90.00
#
_symmetry.space_group_name_H-M   'P 1'
#
loop_
_entity.id
_entity.type
_entity.pdbx_description
1 polymer ?
#
loop_
_entity_poly.entity_id
_entity_poly.type
_entity_poly.pdbx_seq_one_letter_code
_entity_poly.pdbx_strand_id
1 'polypeptide(L)'
;MDINSVDTLLDWLKEKPRTLGWGAILAYGRSETNKVLLQEYITRFSTGDFMQPITEEVRDSTTPTQKNFLHNYQMDAPRLSFAGSNLQKSAAKLTMKEVGGTHLSFTKQEGAQQWSLTRVSEKDVLDGPGLKFDIDLTASAGSVTSAGRVELDISNGSNYRLIDMPSEHLQRVAGERFKNHFKGLPETQRVFVLNELRFEPDQFLKPSKFYIRTHNKKDSGVRLLADEDEGEGAVVVFVAMEGEENGYVPIDNADLKYLLPEGHTVTVLLACDMVKEKIMVDGLRKVNQLPEFEYRDIVLNDVFYGIRGMKGGIKEPWGMVSNSRFDIEIPNLEIKFYDVFEPFQSYFSFVTPGHPSWLGGPGEIKYCGLAVVGSQIQTDIVLRKYKGVSYNVPANIFFVYGGGLSFELLIKDGSLVFERRTEMVGAYQSMLSSGELREYFTDDDWALLEEIYQNKMVATLEPAYERFISNLPILNVFTLNSLLFRGENSISLQSAHTPTDWALFGHVGPNQSAFSITELEPIIPHTVPLQFRTEPPRNDLTWSVRNILGENVPKGVITSSGLYTPPTAAEIQRSSVRVVITATDGSHTSSALVSVTKRSLSVNPLIMIATAGDSLGHDVSAGAVDGGRLDWSIQDPTSGAEVRPNPAEGKDHSYVPGPAIGDSSPTVDTIVVTNPRTRVSETTSVLVLHRRALLQVVINEAVTLPENQLQLSI
;
A
#
# COMPACT_ATOMS: atom_id res chain seq x y z
N MET A 1 -6.66 -23.16 5.20
CA MET A 1 -6.63 -21.80 4.64
C MET A 1 -7.23 -20.92 5.70
N ASP A 2 -6.41 -20.05 6.26
CA ASP A 2 -6.75 -19.30 7.46
C ASP A 2 -7.39 -17.97 7.09
N ILE A 3 -8.35 -17.53 7.91
CA ILE A 3 -8.90 -16.18 7.85
C ILE A 3 -7.81 -15.23 8.34
N ASN A 4 -7.43 -14.23 7.53
CA ASN A 4 -6.39 -13.28 7.92
C ASN A 4 -7.04 -12.07 8.60
N SER A 5 -7.47 -12.24 9.85
CA SER A 5 -8.07 -11.17 10.65
C SER A 5 -7.02 -10.38 11.44
N VAL A 6 -7.42 -9.21 11.96
CA VAL A 6 -6.58 -8.43 12.89
C VAL A 6 -6.23 -9.28 14.11
N ASP A 7 -7.20 -9.96 14.72
CA ASP A 7 -6.98 -10.79 15.93
C ASP A 7 -5.97 -11.91 15.68
N THR A 8 -6.08 -12.62 14.56
CA THR A 8 -5.13 -13.69 14.19
C THR A 8 -3.71 -13.20 13.94
N LEU A 9 -3.55 -11.96 13.44
CA LEU A 9 -2.22 -11.34 13.31
C LEU A 9 -1.69 -10.89 14.67
N LEU A 10 -2.53 -10.30 15.51
CA LEU A 10 -2.14 -9.87 16.85
C LEU A 10 -1.71 -11.06 17.71
N ASP A 11 -2.42 -12.18 17.68
CA ASP A 11 -2.04 -13.39 18.41
C ASP A 11 -0.66 -13.93 17.97
N TRP A 12 -0.36 -13.86 16.67
CA TRP A 12 0.95 -14.24 16.14
C TRP A 12 2.08 -13.25 16.53
N LEU A 13 1.76 -11.95 16.63
CA LEU A 13 2.68 -10.89 17.06
C LEU A 13 2.93 -10.90 18.57
N LYS A 14 2.01 -11.45 19.38
CA LYS A 14 2.20 -11.61 20.83
C LYS A 14 3.26 -12.66 21.17
N GLU A 15 3.51 -13.63 20.29
CA GLU A 15 4.46 -14.72 20.59
C GLU A 15 5.92 -14.24 20.71
N LYS A 16 6.36 -13.35 19.82
CA LYS A 16 7.74 -12.82 19.75
C LYS A 16 7.82 -11.65 18.76
N PRO A 17 8.92 -10.87 18.75
CA PRO A 17 9.14 -9.86 17.72
C PRO A 17 9.19 -10.48 16.30
N ARG A 18 8.57 -9.80 15.34
CA ARG A 18 8.42 -10.15 13.92
C ARG A 18 8.98 -9.09 12.96
N THR A 19 9.54 -7.99 13.45
CA THR A 19 10.24 -7.01 12.60
C THR A 19 11.58 -7.52 12.04
N LEU A 20 12.03 -8.71 12.44
CA LEU A 20 13.25 -9.36 11.94
C LEU A 20 14.52 -8.50 12.11
N GLY A 21 14.57 -7.67 13.16
CA GLY A 21 15.69 -6.76 13.43
C GLY A 21 15.65 -5.45 12.63
N TRP A 22 14.61 -5.22 11.83
CA TRP A 22 14.36 -3.90 11.22
C TRP A 22 13.64 -2.99 12.20
N GLY A 23 13.89 -1.68 12.15
CA GLY A 23 13.19 -0.69 12.96
C GLY A 23 11.69 -0.59 12.63
N ALA A 24 11.31 -0.85 11.38
CA ALA A 24 9.92 -1.01 10.98
C ALA A 24 9.72 -1.92 9.76
N ILE A 25 8.51 -2.46 9.61
CA ILE A 25 8.03 -3.14 8.39
C ILE A 25 6.71 -2.50 7.96
N LEU A 26 6.56 -2.21 6.67
CA LEU A 26 5.34 -1.70 6.06
C LEU A 26 4.83 -2.67 5.00
N ALA A 27 3.51 -2.81 4.88
CA ALA A 27 2.87 -3.60 3.83
C ALA A 27 1.76 -2.80 3.14
N TYR A 28 1.67 -2.90 1.81
CA TYR A 28 0.70 -2.19 0.96
C TYR A 28 0.02 -3.13 -0.03
N GLY A 29 -1.30 -3.03 -0.17
CA GLY A 29 -2.07 -3.88 -1.08
C GLY A 29 -1.80 -3.61 -2.57
N ARG A 30 -2.11 -4.61 -3.41
CA ARG A 30 -2.03 -4.52 -4.89
C ARG A 30 -2.92 -3.42 -5.44
N SER A 31 -4.17 -3.34 -4.97
CA SER A 31 -5.14 -2.31 -5.37
C SER A 31 -4.55 -0.91 -5.22
N GLU A 32 -3.95 -0.64 -4.06
CA GLU A 32 -3.42 0.66 -3.68
C GLU A 32 -2.19 0.99 -4.51
N THR A 33 -1.29 0.02 -4.67
CA THR A 33 -0.11 0.15 -5.53
C THR A 33 -0.49 0.46 -6.99
N ASN A 34 -1.52 -0.22 -7.53
CA ASN A 34 -2.00 0.02 -8.89
C ASN A 34 -2.72 1.36 -9.04
N LYS A 35 -3.41 1.85 -8.00
CA LYS A 35 -3.95 3.22 -7.97
C LYS A 35 -2.84 4.26 -8.09
N VAL A 36 -1.68 4.04 -7.44
CA VAL A 36 -0.50 4.94 -7.60
C VAL A 36 -0.03 4.98 -9.03
N LEU A 37 0.19 3.81 -9.64
CA LEU A 37 0.65 3.71 -11.02
C LEU A 37 -0.32 4.39 -12.00
N LEU A 38 -1.63 4.27 -11.76
CA LEU A 38 -2.64 4.99 -12.53
C LEU A 38 -2.53 6.51 -12.36
N GLN A 39 -2.38 7.01 -11.13
CA GLN A 39 -2.26 8.45 -10.88
C GLN A 39 -0.96 9.04 -11.46
N GLU A 40 0.16 8.33 -11.37
CA GLU A 40 1.41 8.68 -12.06
C GLU A 40 1.20 8.79 -13.58
N TYR A 41 0.49 7.81 -14.17
CA TYR A 41 0.17 7.82 -15.61
C TYR A 41 -0.74 9.01 -15.99
N ILE A 42 -1.78 9.29 -15.21
CA ILE A 42 -2.70 10.41 -15.44
C ILE A 42 -1.98 11.76 -15.37
N THR A 43 -1.10 11.93 -14.37
CA THR A 43 -0.34 13.15 -14.12
C THR A 43 0.55 13.51 -15.30
N ARG A 44 1.13 12.51 -15.98
CA ARG A 44 1.99 12.72 -17.16
C ARG A 44 1.26 13.37 -18.34
N PHE A 45 -0.06 13.22 -18.45
CA PHE A 45 -0.83 13.95 -19.44
C PHE A 45 -0.95 15.45 -19.12
N SER A 46 -0.71 15.88 -17.88
CA SER A 46 -0.65 17.29 -17.49
C SER A 46 0.75 17.88 -17.65
N THR A 47 1.80 17.09 -17.42
CA THR A 47 3.20 17.56 -17.47
C THR A 47 3.81 17.48 -18.88
N GLY A 48 3.17 16.76 -19.80
CA GLY A 48 3.73 16.49 -21.14
C GLY A 48 4.69 15.29 -21.19
N ASP A 49 4.89 14.58 -20.06
CA ASP A 49 5.74 13.38 -19.94
C ASP A 49 5.00 12.09 -20.29
N PHE A 50 3.92 12.16 -21.07
CA PHE A 50 3.18 10.97 -21.49
C PHE A 50 3.94 10.21 -22.58
N MET A 51 3.74 8.89 -22.61
CA MET A 51 4.30 8.05 -23.67
C MET A 51 3.52 8.29 -24.98
N GLN A 52 4.24 8.61 -26.05
CA GLN A 52 3.65 8.75 -27.38
C GLN A 52 3.18 7.38 -27.91
N PRO A 53 2.13 7.33 -28.75
CA PRO A 53 1.73 6.11 -29.41
C PRO A 53 2.87 5.46 -30.18
N ILE A 54 2.98 4.13 -30.08
CA ILE A 54 4.09 3.35 -30.63
C ILE A 54 3.70 2.86 -32.03
N THR A 55 4.58 3.09 -33.01
CA THR A 55 4.48 2.46 -34.33
C THR A 55 5.69 1.57 -34.53
N GLU A 56 5.46 0.29 -34.83
CA GLU A 56 6.50 -0.74 -34.89
C GLU A 56 6.21 -1.78 -35.98
N GLU A 57 7.26 -2.23 -36.67
CA GLU A 57 7.17 -3.36 -37.59
C GLU A 57 7.81 -4.60 -36.93
N VAL A 58 6.98 -5.60 -36.64
CA VAL A 58 7.42 -6.87 -36.07
C VAL A 58 7.68 -7.86 -37.19
N ARG A 59 8.96 -8.13 -37.41
CA ARG A 59 9.48 -9.17 -38.30
C ARG A 59 10.66 -9.88 -37.63
N ASP A 60 10.82 -11.17 -37.92
CA ASP A 60 12.01 -11.95 -37.57
C ASP A 60 12.42 -12.90 -38.70
N SER A 61 13.62 -13.48 -38.58
CA SER A 61 14.19 -14.39 -39.57
C SER A 61 13.72 -15.85 -39.45
N THR A 62 13.12 -16.24 -38.33
CA THR A 62 12.61 -17.59 -38.08
C THR A 62 11.20 -17.80 -38.65
N THR A 63 10.44 -16.71 -38.82
CA THR A 63 9.14 -16.66 -39.47
C THR A 63 9.17 -15.71 -40.68
N PRO A 64 10.04 -15.94 -41.69
CA PRO A 64 10.32 -14.98 -42.76
C PRO A 64 9.12 -14.73 -43.69
N THR A 65 8.07 -15.54 -43.56
CA THR A 65 6.80 -15.43 -44.29
C THR A 65 5.71 -14.68 -43.51
N GLN A 66 6.00 -14.21 -42.30
CA GLN A 66 5.07 -13.46 -41.45
C GLN A 66 5.63 -12.08 -41.10
N LYS A 67 4.73 -11.12 -41.00
CA LYS A 67 5.02 -9.76 -40.56
C LYS A 67 3.80 -9.19 -39.86
N ASN A 68 4.02 -8.40 -38.82
CA ASN A 68 2.99 -7.58 -38.21
C ASN A 68 3.41 -6.12 -38.22
N PHE A 69 2.47 -5.23 -38.47
CA PHE A 69 2.67 -3.78 -38.39
C PHE A 69 1.71 -3.22 -37.35
N LEU A 70 2.28 -2.67 -36.29
CA LEU A 70 1.59 -2.06 -35.17
C LEU A 70 1.62 -0.56 -35.41
N HIS A 71 0.45 0.05 -35.59
CA HIS A 71 0.36 1.46 -35.93
C HIS A 71 -0.35 2.24 -34.82
N ASN A 72 0.31 3.28 -34.29
CA ASN A 72 -0.22 4.17 -33.26
C ASN A 72 -0.79 3.42 -32.04
N TYR A 73 -0.08 2.39 -31.58
CA TYR A 73 -0.43 1.64 -30.38
C TYR A 73 -0.34 2.54 -29.15
N GLN A 74 -1.48 2.74 -28.49
CA GLN A 74 -1.54 3.46 -27.22
C GLN A 74 -1.56 2.47 -26.08
N MET A 75 -0.54 2.54 -25.21
CA MET A 75 -0.46 1.70 -24.01
C MET A 75 -1.16 2.37 -22.83
N ASP A 76 -1.87 1.58 -22.05
CA ASP A 76 -2.47 2.01 -20.79
C ASP A 76 -1.47 2.05 -19.63
N ALA A 77 -1.91 2.57 -18.49
CA ALA A 77 -1.15 2.58 -17.26
C ALA A 77 -0.69 1.15 -16.86
N PRO A 78 0.54 1.00 -16.32
CA PRO A 78 1.02 -0.29 -15.84
C PRO A 78 0.16 -0.80 -14.66
N ARG A 79 -0.02 -2.12 -14.62
CA ARG A 79 -0.73 -2.84 -13.56
C ARG A 79 0.12 -4.01 -13.07
N LEU A 80 0.40 -4.03 -11.78
CA LEU A 80 1.10 -5.11 -11.10
C LEU A 80 0.14 -6.23 -10.72
N SER A 81 0.67 -7.44 -10.81
CA SER A 81 0.12 -8.68 -10.25
C SER A 81 1.24 -9.39 -9.52
N PHE A 82 0.94 -9.91 -8.33
CA PHE A 82 1.89 -10.66 -7.52
C PHE A 82 1.77 -12.16 -7.74
N ALA A 83 1.14 -12.60 -8.84
CA ALA A 83 0.99 -14.03 -9.14
C ALA A 83 2.36 -14.70 -9.31
N GLY A 84 2.68 -15.65 -8.42
CA GLY A 84 3.97 -16.33 -8.36
C GLY A 84 5.09 -15.53 -7.68
N SER A 85 4.80 -14.37 -7.10
CA SER A 85 5.73 -13.59 -6.28
C SER A 85 5.90 -14.20 -4.89
N ASN A 86 7.10 -14.10 -4.32
CA ASN A 86 7.40 -14.55 -2.97
C ASN A 86 8.34 -13.57 -2.25
N LEU A 87 8.51 -13.77 -0.94
CA LEU A 87 9.35 -12.91 -0.10
C LEU A 87 10.85 -12.95 -0.40
N GLN A 88 11.33 -13.77 -1.36
CA GLN A 88 12.75 -13.82 -1.71
C GLN A 88 13.19 -12.63 -2.55
N LYS A 89 12.28 -12.08 -3.35
CA LYS A 89 12.56 -11.02 -4.33
C LYS A 89 11.50 -9.93 -4.26
N SER A 90 11.75 -8.85 -4.97
CA SER A 90 10.79 -7.77 -5.21
C SER A 90 10.07 -7.93 -6.55
N ALA A 91 9.96 -9.17 -7.05
CA ALA A 91 9.46 -9.50 -8.37
C ALA A 91 7.94 -9.40 -8.45
N ALA A 92 7.43 -8.91 -9.56
CA ALA A 92 6.01 -8.88 -9.89
C ALA A 92 5.81 -9.11 -11.39
N LYS A 93 4.59 -9.51 -11.77
CA LYS A 93 4.15 -9.48 -13.15
C LYS A 93 3.54 -8.13 -13.46
N LEU A 94 3.80 -7.60 -14.65
CA LEU A 94 3.28 -6.33 -15.11
C LEU A 94 2.51 -6.50 -16.40
N THR A 95 1.36 -5.84 -16.49
CA THR A 95 0.56 -5.73 -17.71
C THR A 95 0.32 -4.28 -18.08
N MET A 96 0.43 -3.95 -19.37
CA MET A 96 -0.03 -2.69 -19.96
C MET A 96 -0.96 -3.04 -21.12
N LYS A 97 -2.23 -2.63 -21.04
CA LYS A 97 -3.21 -2.92 -22.10
C LYS A 97 -3.01 -2.01 -23.32
N GLU A 98 -3.31 -2.51 -24.51
CA GLU A 98 -3.40 -1.70 -25.71
C GLU A 98 -4.81 -1.11 -25.86
N VAL A 99 -4.94 0.20 -25.64
CA VAL A 99 -6.23 0.90 -25.58
C VAL A 99 -6.57 1.69 -26.85
N GLY A 100 -5.69 1.62 -27.85
CA GLY A 100 -5.82 2.33 -29.12
C GLY A 100 -4.76 1.87 -30.11
N GLY A 101 -5.06 2.02 -31.41
CA GLY A 101 -4.13 1.70 -32.50
C GLY A 101 -4.67 0.66 -33.47
N THR A 102 -3.89 0.33 -34.50
CA THR A 102 -4.26 -0.64 -35.53
C THR A 102 -3.20 -1.71 -35.68
N HIS A 103 -3.61 -2.98 -35.70
CA HIS A 103 -2.77 -4.12 -35.97
C HIS A 103 -3.02 -4.64 -37.38
N LEU A 104 -2.00 -4.62 -38.23
CA LEU A 104 -2.03 -5.22 -39.55
C LEU A 104 -1.13 -6.47 -39.59
N SER A 105 -1.72 -7.63 -39.87
CA SER A 105 -0.95 -8.86 -40.07
C SER A 105 -0.79 -9.17 -41.55
N PHE A 106 0.42 -9.53 -41.94
CA PHE A 106 0.79 -9.86 -43.31
C PHE A 106 1.43 -11.23 -43.38
N THR A 107 1.16 -11.92 -44.49
CA THR A 107 1.86 -13.14 -44.85
C THR A 107 2.42 -13.06 -46.27
N LYS A 108 3.39 -13.91 -46.59
CA LYS A 108 3.83 -14.13 -47.96
C LYS A 108 4.15 -15.60 -48.20
N GLN A 109 4.10 -16.03 -49.46
CA GLN A 109 4.56 -17.36 -49.83
C GLN A 109 6.09 -17.45 -49.72
N GLU A 110 6.60 -18.66 -49.48
CA GLU A 110 8.04 -18.89 -49.48
C GLU A 110 8.63 -18.57 -50.86
N GLY A 111 9.75 -17.84 -50.89
CA GLY A 111 10.36 -17.32 -52.12
C GLY A 111 9.64 -16.14 -52.78
N ALA A 112 8.43 -15.76 -52.33
CA ALA A 112 7.73 -14.59 -52.85
C ALA A 112 8.32 -13.27 -52.30
N GLN A 113 8.24 -12.22 -53.11
CA GLN A 113 8.64 -10.86 -52.72
C GLN A 113 7.48 -10.07 -52.11
N GLN A 114 6.25 -10.32 -52.55
CA GLN A 114 5.09 -9.54 -52.15
C GLN A 114 4.47 -10.04 -50.84
N TRP A 115 4.03 -9.09 -50.00
CA TRP A 115 3.24 -9.32 -48.80
C TRP A 115 1.75 -9.17 -49.08
N SER A 116 0.96 -10.08 -48.55
CA SER A 116 -0.51 -10.02 -48.53
C SER A 116 -1.00 -9.66 -47.14
N LEU A 117 -1.87 -8.66 -47.04
CA LEU A 117 -2.57 -8.33 -45.81
C LEU A 117 -3.61 -9.40 -45.52
N THR A 118 -3.54 -10.03 -44.35
CA THR A 118 -4.45 -11.13 -43.97
C THR A 118 -5.34 -10.78 -42.79
N ARG A 119 -5.01 -9.75 -42.01
CA ARG A 119 -5.81 -9.34 -40.84
C ARG A 119 -5.66 -7.85 -40.57
N VAL A 120 -6.78 -7.21 -40.23
CA VAL A 120 -6.83 -5.83 -39.71
C VAL A 120 -7.59 -5.85 -38.40
N SER A 121 -6.96 -5.43 -37.31
CA SER A 121 -7.61 -5.30 -36.00
C SER A 121 -7.49 -3.86 -35.50
N GLU A 122 -8.53 -3.35 -34.85
CA GLU A 122 -8.52 -2.04 -34.19
C GLU A 122 -8.50 -2.26 -32.68
N LYS A 123 -7.53 -1.65 -31.99
CA LYS A 123 -7.40 -1.77 -30.54
C LYS A 123 -8.22 -0.69 -29.87
N ASP A 124 -8.88 -1.07 -28.78
CA ASP A 124 -9.73 -0.19 -27.98
C ASP A 124 -9.70 -0.59 -26.51
N VAL A 125 -10.40 0.18 -25.68
CA VAL A 125 -10.45 0.00 -24.23
C VAL A 125 -11.27 -1.23 -23.78
N LEU A 126 -12.07 -1.83 -24.65
CA LEU A 126 -12.97 -2.95 -24.33
C LEU A 126 -12.31 -4.30 -24.57
N ASP A 127 -11.55 -4.43 -25.66
CA ASP A 127 -10.95 -5.68 -26.12
C ASP A 127 -9.42 -5.54 -26.34
N GLY A 128 -8.83 -4.52 -25.70
CA GLY A 128 -7.40 -4.29 -25.71
C GLY A 128 -6.63 -5.50 -25.15
N PRO A 129 -5.79 -6.18 -25.98
CA PRO A 129 -4.82 -7.14 -25.48
C PRO A 129 -3.78 -6.43 -24.61
N GLY A 130 -2.75 -7.16 -24.14
CA GLY A 130 -1.73 -6.56 -23.29
C GLY A 130 -0.31 -6.97 -23.62
N LEU A 131 0.61 -6.04 -23.36
CA LEU A 131 2.01 -6.31 -23.14
C LEU A 131 2.17 -6.83 -21.71
N LYS A 132 2.64 -8.07 -21.57
CA LYS A 132 2.95 -8.71 -20.29
C LYS A 132 4.45 -8.88 -20.13
N PHE A 133 4.99 -8.65 -18.94
CA PHE A 133 6.39 -8.89 -18.62
C PHE A 133 6.62 -9.04 -17.11
N ASP A 134 7.76 -9.60 -16.73
CA ASP A 134 8.18 -9.70 -15.33
C ASP A 134 9.06 -8.48 -14.99
N ILE A 135 8.96 -7.97 -13.77
CA ILE A 135 9.71 -6.80 -13.32
C ILE A 135 10.02 -6.86 -11.83
N ASP A 136 11.15 -6.30 -11.43
CA ASP A 136 11.51 -6.12 -10.02
C ASP A 136 11.22 -4.68 -9.58
N LEU A 137 10.61 -4.52 -8.41
CA LEU A 137 10.55 -3.22 -7.74
C LEU A 137 11.95 -2.87 -7.24
N THR A 138 12.36 -1.63 -7.46
CA THR A 138 13.72 -1.16 -7.15
C THR A 138 13.72 -0.06 -6.12
N ALA A 139 14.79 0.01 -5.33
CA ALA A 139 15.06 1.08 -4.38
C ALA A 139 16.09 2.03 -4.98
N SER A 140 15.74 3.32 -5.07
CA SER A 140 16.64 4.39 -5.49
C SER A 140 17.17 5.15 -4.27
N ALA A 141 18.43 5.58 -4.32
CA ALA A 141 19.08 6.29 -3.23
C ALA A 141 18.36 7.61 -2.90
N GLY A 142 18.28 7.91 -1.60
CA GLY A 142 17.67 9.13 -1.09
C GLY A 142 18.62 10.30 -0.91
N SER A 143 18.09 11.40 -0.36
CA SER A 143 18.83 12.62 -0.01
C SER A 143 18.97 12.75 1.51
N VAL A 144 19.42 13.90 2.04
CA VAL A 144 19.55 14.09 3.50
C VAL A 144 18.21 13.94 4.23
N THR A 145 17.10 14.30 3.59
CA THR A 145 15.73 14.27 4.15
C THR A 145 14.87 13.18 3.52
N SER A 146 15.49 12.22 2.82
CA SER A 146 14.81 11.09 2.20
C SER A 146 15.67 9.83 2.32
N ALA A 147 15.12 8.73 2.80
CA ALA A 147 15.83 7.44 2.77
C ALA A 147 15.90 6.83 1.35
N GLY A 148 15.09 7.36 0.43
CA GLY A 148 15.02 6.95 -0.97
C GLY A 148 13.60 6.65 -1.43
N ARG A 149 13.49 6.08 -2.62
CA ARG A 149 12.19 5.84 -3.29
C ARG A 149 12.04 4.41 -3.80
N VAL A 150 10.82 3.88 -3.71
CA VAL A 150 10.44 2.64 -4.41
C VAL A 150 9.95 3.03 -5.78
N GLU A 151 10.56 2.46 -6.82
CA GLU A 151 10.25 2.78 -8.19
C GLU A 151 10.26 1.56 -9.09
N LEU A 152 9.64 1.75 -10.25
CA LEU A 152 9.48 0.78 -11.30
C LEU A 152 9.93 1.42 -12.61
N ASP A 153 11.05 0.96 -13.17
CA ASP A 153 11.46 1.32 -14.53
C ASP A 153 10.95 0.26 -15.52
N ILE A 154 9.95 0.62 -16.33
CA ILE A 154 9.33 -0.29 -17.30
C ILE A 154 10.29 -0.77 -18.40
N SER A 155 11.50 -0.22 -18.51
CA SER A 155 12.54 -0.68 -19.43
C SER A 155 13.44 -1.79 -18.87
N ASN A 156 13.40 -2.02 -17.55
CA ASN A 156 14.25 -2.97 -16.83
C ASN A 156 13.58 -4.32 -16.55
N GLY A 157 12.47 -4.63 -17.22
CA GLY A 157 11.79 -5.92 -17.10
C GLY A 157 12.48 -7.07 -17.85
N SER A 158 11.86 -8.24 -17.76
CA SER A 158 12.23 -9.45 -18.49
C SER A 158 10.99 -10.17 -19.02
N ASN A 159 11.16 -11.13 -19.93
CA ASN A 159 10.07 -11.93 -20.48
C ASN A 159 8.93 -11.12 -21.11
N TYR A 160 9.25 -10.05 -21.86
CA TYR A 160 8.24 -9.25 -22.55
C TYR A 160 7.52 -10.08 -23.61
N ARG A 161 6.19 -10.03 -23.58
CA ARG A 161 5.29 -10.70 -24.51
C ARG A 161 4.12 -9.79 -24.87
N LEU A 162 3.99 -9.46 -26.14
CA LEU A 162 2.79 -8.82 -26.66
C LEU A 162 1.79 -9.93 -27.03
N ILE A 163 0.72 -10.10 -26.25
CA ILE A 163 -0.16 -11.28 -26.35
C ILE A 163 -0.88 -11.39 -27.69
N ASP A 164 -1.13 -10.26 -28.35
CA ASP A 164 -1.78 -10.17 -29.65
C ASP A 164 -0.85 -10.50 -30.82
N MET A 165 -0.07 -11.57 -30.71
CA MET A 165 0.74 -12.09 -31.81
C MET A 165 0.32 -13.51 -32.20
N PRO A 166 0.53 -13.93 -33.46
CA PRO A 166 0.08 -15.24 -33.95
C PRO A 166 0.76 -16.45 -33.29
N SER A 167 1.96 -16.27 -32.72
CA SER A 167 2.73 -17.35 -32.11
C SER A 167 3.49 -16.85 -30.89
N GLU A 168 3.76 -17.74 -29.93
CA GLU A 168 4.55 -17.40 -28.74
C GLU A 168 5.97 -16.91 -29.08
N HIS A 169 6.52 -17.31 -30.24
CA HIS A 169 7.78 -16.75 -30.74
C HIS A 169 7.60 -15.27 -31.09
N LEU A 170 6.61 -14.93 -31.92
CA LEU A 170 6.35 -13.55 -32.31
C LEU A 170 5.89 -12.68 -31.13
N GLN A 171 5.19 -13.23 -30.14
CA GLN A 171 4.87 -12.53 -28.89
C GLN A 171 6.15 -12.04 -28.20
N ARG A 172 7.18 -12.88 -28.11
CA ARG A 172 8.48 -12.53 -27.53
C ARG A 172 9.25 -11.54 -28.39
N VAL A 173 9.27 -11.74 -29.72
CA VAL A 173 9.94 -10.81 -30.65
C VAL A 173 9.33 -9.41 -30.55
N ALA A 174 8.00 -9.31 -30.58
CA ALA A 174 7.30 -8.05 -30.38
C ALA A 174 7.59 -7.48 -28.98
N GLY A 175 7.53 -8.29 -27.94
CA GLY A 175 7.86 -7.87 -26.58
C GLY A 175 9.26 -7.24 -26.44
N GLU A 176 10.28 -7.85 -27.06
CA GLU A 176 11.64 -7.31 -27.07
C GLU A 176 11.75 -5.99 -27.85
N ARG A 177 10.94 -5.77 -28.88
CA ARG A 177 10.83 -4.46 -29.56
C ARG A 177 10.29 -3.39 -28.61
N PHE A 178 9.22 -3.69 -27.86
CA PHE A 178 8.68 -2.77 -26.84
C PHE A 178 9.70 -2.49 -25.74
N LYS A 179 10.44 -3.50 -25.25
CA LYS A 179 11.53 -3.30 -24.30
C LYS A 179 12.57 -2.31 -24.82
N ASN A 180 13.00 -2.47 -26.07
CA ASN A 180 13.96 -1.56 -26.71
C ASN A 180 13.40 -0.15 -26.90
N HIS A 181 12.11 -0.04 -27.24
CA HIS A 181 11.42 1.25 -27.28
C HIS A 181 11.45 1.95 -25.91
N PHE A 182 11.09 1.24 -24.84
CA PHE A 182 11.11 1.77 -23.46
C PHE A 182 12.50 2.22 -23.01
N LYS A 183 13.56 1.51 -23.41
CA LYS A 183 14.95 1.93 -23.14
C LYS A 183 15.32 3.26 -23.82
N GLY A 184 14.69 3.58 -24.94
CA GLY A 184 14.88 4.85 -25.64
C GLY A 184 14.11 6.03 -25.04
N LEU A 185 13.17 5.78 -24.11
CA LEU A 185 12.37 6.82 -23.49
C LEU A 185 13.14 7.59 -22.41
N PRO A 186 12.84 8.89 -22.21
CA PRO A 186 13.29 9.65 -21.03
C PRO A 186 12.84 9.01 -19.72
N GLU A 187 13.61 9.20 -18.64
CA GLU A 187 13.25 8.66 -17.32
C GLU A 187 11.86 9.10 -16.84
N THR A 188 11.46 10.35 -17.12
CA THR A 188 10.13 10.88 -16.76
C THR A 188 8.97 10.11 -17.40
N GLN A 189 9.22 9.37 -18.49
CA GLN A 189 8.22 8.58 -19.22
C GLN A 189 8.28 7.07 -18.91
N ARG A 190 9.38 6.56 -18.34
CA ARG A 190 9.54 5.12 -18.08
C ARG A 190 9.66 4.74 -16.60
N VAL A 191 10.04 5.67 -15.73
CA VAL A 191 10.19 5.42 -14.28
C VAL A 191 8.92 5.86 -13.56
N PHE A 192 8.22 4.90 -12.96
CA PHE A 192 7.04 5.13 -12.12
C PHE A 192 7.45 5.06 -10.66
N VAL A 193 7.23 6.14 -9.91
CA VAL A 193 7.55 6.19 -8.48
C VAL A 193 6.34 5.74 -7.68
N LEU A 194 6.51 4.72 -6.84
CA LEU A 194 5.46 4.18 -5.98
C LEU A 194 5.49 4.79 -4.58
N ASN A 195 6.68 5.17 -4.12
CA ASN A 195 6.96 5.54 -2.74
C ASN A 195 8.16 6.48 -2.70
N GLU A 196 8.16 7.47 -1.81
CA GLU A 196 9.42 8.07 -1.36
C GLU A 196 9.45 8.23 0.17
N LEU A 197 10.33 7.53 0.88
CA LEU A 197 10.46 7.65 2.33
C LEU A 197 11.12 8.99 2.70
N ARG A 198 10.36 9.91 3.30
CA ARG A 198 10.81 11.26 3.67
C ARG A 198 10.69 11.52 5.16
N PHE A 199 11.54 12.40 5.66
CA PHE A 199 11.57 12.76 7.05
C PHE A 199 12.04 14.17 7.29
N GLU A 200 11.49 14.80 8.34
CA GLU A 200 12.02 16.04 8.90
C GLU A 200 13.24 15.74 9.78
N PRO A 201 14.28 16.59 9.76
CA PRO A 201 15.49 16.36 10.55
C PRO A 201 15.29 16.17 12.04
N ASP A 202 14.24 16.73 12.64
CA ASP A 202 14.03 16.75 14.10
C ASP A 202 13.00 15.72 14.59
N GLN A 203 12.40 14.94 13.69
CA GLN A 203 11.37 13.98 14.08
C GLN A 203 11.96 12.71 14.72
N PHE A 204 11.11 11.96 15.43
CA PHE A 204 11.53 10.75 16.13
C PHE A 204 11.91 9.58 15.21
N LEU A 205 11.08 9.29 14.20
CA LEU A 205 11.31 8.20 13.26
C LEU A 205 12.14 8.71 12.09
N LYS A 206 13.41 8.35 11.97
CA LYS A 206 14.28 8.80 10.86
C LYS A 206 14.72 7.60 10.04
N PRO A 207 13.99 7.23 8.96
CA PRO A 207 14.44 6.19 8.04
C PRO A 207 15.83 6.49 7.49
N SER A 208 16.70 5.47 7.42
CA SER A 208 18.03 5.61 6.84
C SER A 208 18.21 4.76 5.60
N LYS A 209 17.73 3.52 5.64
CA LYS A 209 17.80 2.54 4.56
C LYS A 209 16.53 1.70 4.55
N PHE A 210 16.19 1.17 3.38
CA PHE A 210 15.07 0.25 3.27
C PHE A 210 15.33 -0.84 2.24
N TYR A 211 14.51 -1.88 2.31
CA TYR A 211 14.55 -3.01 1.41
C TYR A 211 13.13 -3.45 1.04
N ILE A 212 12.94 -3.91 -0.20
CA ILE A 212 11.60 -4.19 -0.75
C ILE A 212 11.45 -5.67 -1.05
N ARG A 213 10.26 -6.19 -0.75
CA ARG A 213 9.77 -7.51 -1.15
C ARG A 213 8.35 -7.45 -1.65
N THR A 214 7.95 -8.52 -2.29
CA THR A 214 6.58 -8.76 -2.75
C THR A 214 6.07 -10.03 -2.10
N HIS A 215 4.80 -10.06 -1.71
CA HIS A 215 4.21 -11.21 -1.04
C HIS A 215 2.87 -11.55 -1.67
N ASN A 216 2.77 -12.68 -2.37
CA ASN A 216 1.51 -13.17 -2.90
C ASN A 216 0.59 -13.66 -1.76
N LYS A 217 -0.68 -13.25 -1.77
CA LYS A 217 -1.65 -13.59 -0.72
C LYS A 217 -2.01 -15.08 -0.70
N LYS A 218 -2.17 -15.70 -1.87
CA LYS A 218 -2.50 -17.13 -1.98
C LYS A 218 -1.32 -18.00 -1.54
N ASP A 219 -0.12 -17.70 -2.03
CA ASP A 219 1.10 -18.46 -1.75
C ASP A 219 1.65 -18.21 -0.34
N SER A 220 1.10 -17.24 0.40
CA SER A 220 1.34 -17.06 1.83
C SER A 220 0.44 -17.94 2.72
N GLY A 221 -0.45 -18.75 2.12
CA GLY A 221 -1.41 -19.60 2.81
C GLY A 221 -2.72 -18.91 3.21
N VAL A 222 -2.89 -17.63 2.87
CA VAL A 222 -4.12 -16.87 3.12
C VAL A 222 -5.13 -17.13 2.01
N ARG A 223 -6.42 -17.20 2.38
CA ARG A 223 -7.51 -17.39 1.42
C ARG A 223 -7.75 -16.12 0.60
N LEU A 224 -7.99 -16.27 -0.70
CA LEU A 224 -8.51 -15.20 -1.55
C LEU A 224 -10.01 -14.94 -1.27
N LEU A 225 -10.39 -13.67 -1.21
CA LEU A 225 -11.78 -13.22 -1.16
C LEU A 225 -12.47 -13.45 -2.51
N ALA A 226 -13.80 -13.31 -2.54
CA ALA A 226 -14.59 -13.64 -3.72
C ALA A 226 -14.31 -12.73 -4.94
N ASP A 227 -13.85 -11.51 -4.68
CA ASP A 227 -13.49 -10.47 -5.66
C ASP A 227 -11.98 -10.39 -5.94
N GLU A 228 -11.18 -11.26 -5.33
CA GLU A 228 -9.73 -11.31 -5.51
C GLU A 228 -9.31 -12.41 -6.51
N ASP A 229 -8.18 -12.19 -7.17
CA ASP A 229 -7.57 -13.14 -8.10
C ASP A 229 -6.20 -13.64 -7.60
N GLU A 230 -5.59 -14.60 -8.31
CA GLU A 230 -4.29 -15.18 -7.92
C GLU A 230 -3.13 -14.18 -7.92
N GLY A 231 -3.32 -13.01 -8.51
CA GLY A 231 -2.40 -11.90 -8.49
C GLY A 231 -2.44 -11.07 -7.22
N GLU A 232 -3.39 -11.30 -6.31
CA GLU A 232 -3.51 -10.51 -5.07
C GLU A 232 -2.29 -10.68 -4.16
N GLY A 233 -1.87 -9.59 -3.53
CA GLY A 233 -0.65 -9.58 -2.72
C GLY A 233 -0.26 -8.19 -2.25
N ALA A 234 0.93 -8.10 -1.67
CA ALA A 234 1.43 -6.89 -1.03
C ALA A 234 2.87 -6.55 -1.44
N VAL A 235 3.16 -5.25 -1.50
CA VAL A 235 4.54 -4.74 -1.42
C VAL A 235 4.91 -4.62 0.06
N VAL A 236 6.02 -5.23 0.46
CA VAL A 236 6.53 -5.21 1.83
C VAL A 236 7.84 -4.43 1.87
N VAL A 237 7.91 -3.40 2.71
CA VAL A 237 9.07 -2.50 2.85
C VAL A 237 9.65 -2.65 4.25
N PHE A 238 10.89 -3.08 4.34
CA PHE A 238 11.65 -3.20 5.57
C PHE A 238 12.50 -1.95 5.75
N VAL A 239 12.44 -1.29 6.92
CA VAL A 239 13.04 0.03 7.14
C VAL A 239 13.96 -0.01 8.35
N ALA A 240 15.20 0.41 8.17
CA ALA A 240 16.15 0.65 9.24
C ALA A 240 16.12 2.14 9.60
N MET A 241 16.11 2.47 10.89
CA MET A 241 16.20 3.88 11.32
C MET A 241 17.65 4.35 11.35
N GLU A 242 17.85 5.65 11.51
CA GLU A 242 19.16 6.24 11.75
C GLU A 242 19.80 5.65 13.01
N GLY A 243 21.05 5.22 12.88
CA GLY A 243 21.83 4.58 13.96
C GLY A 243 21.57 3.09 14.17
N GLU A 244 20.64 2.48 13.42
CA GLU A 244 20.34 1.05 13.51
C GLU A 244 21.12 0.24 12.46
N GLU A 245 21.40 -1.02 12.80
CA GLU A 245 21.91 -2.00 11.84
C GLU A 245 20.78 -2.54 10.94
N ASN A 246 21.15 -3.22 9.85
CA ASN A 246 20.17 -3.85 8.99
C ASN A 246 19.57 -5.09 9.67
N GLY A 247 18.27 -5.30 9.51
CA GLY A 247 17.62 -6.54 9.89
C GLY A 247 17.84 -7.68 8.88
N TYR A 248 17.27 -8.84 9.21
CA TYR A 248 17.23 -10.01 8.33
C TYR A 248 16.09 -9.86 7.32
N VAL A 249 16.36 -10.26 6.08
CA VAL A 249 15.33 -10.29 5.04
C VAL A 249 14.78 -11.72 4.97
N PRO A 250 13.45 -11.91 4.92
CA PRO A 250 12.87 -13.24 4.74
C PRO A 250 13.35 -13.88 3.42
N ILE A 251 13.62 -15.18 3.49
CA ILE A 251 14.05 -16.02 2.37
C ILE A 251 12.96 -17.01 1.93
N ASP A 252 11.86 -17.10 2.68
CA ASP A 252 10.69 -17.89 2.33
C ASP A 252 9.40 -17.21 2.82
N ASN A 253 8.24 -17.57 2.24
CA ASN A 253 6.94 -17.08 2.71
C ASN A 253 6.62 -17.52 4.14
N ALA A 254 7.26 -18.60 4.64
CA ALA A 254 7.13 -19.03 6.03
C ALA A 254 7.77 -18.07 7.05
N ASP A 255 8.73 -17.23 6.62
CA ASP A 255 9.49 -16.37 7.52
C ASP A 255 8.69 -15.16 8.02
N LEU A 256 7.66 -14.74 7.28
CA LEU A 256 6.82 -13.60 7.63
C LEU A 256 5.38 -13.85 7.13
N LYS A 257 4.39 -13.79 8.02
CA LYS A 257 2.98 -13.90 7.64
C LYS A 257 2.55 -12.76 6.70
N TYR A 258 1.47 -12.98 5.95
CA TYR A 258 0.85 -11.93 5.15
C TYR A 258 0.27 -10.83 6.04
N LEU A 259 0.87 -9.65 5.99
CA LEU A 259 0.66 -8.60 7.00
C LEU A 259 -0.62 -7.78 6.81
N LEU A 260 -1.37 -7.94 5.71
CA LEU A 260 -2.61 -7.18 5.47
C LEU A 260 -3.83 -7.98 5.92
N PRO A 261 -4.43 -7.66 7.09
CA PRO A 261 -5.66 -8.31 7.51
C PRO A 261 -6.83 -7.91 6.61
N GLU A 262 -7.88 -8.73 6.59
CA GLU A 262 -9.13 -8.44 5.90
C GLU A 262 -9.66 -7.05 6.30
N GLY A 263 -10.17 -6.33 5.31
CA GLY A 263 -10.67 -4.98 5.49
C GLY A 263 -9.59 -3.92 5.72
N HIS A 264 -8.30 -4.21 5.53
CA HIS A 264 -7.22 -3.22 5.62
C HIS A 264 -6.31 -3.25 4.39
N THR A 265 -5.75 -2.11 4.02
CA THR A 265 -4.88 -2.00 2.83
C THR A 265 -3.46 -1.58 3.17
N VAL A 266 -3.20 -1.28 4.45
CA VAL A 266 -1.88 -1.01 4.99
C VAL A 266 -1.71 -1.57 6.40
N THR A 267 -0.50 -2.06 6.67
CA THR A 267 -0.01 -2.40 8.00
C THR A 267 1.37 -1.79 8.22
N VAL A 268 1.61 -1.25 9.42
CA VAL A 268 2.92 -0.81 9.88
C VAL A 268 3.26 -1.55 11.17
N LEU A 269 4.40 -2.23 11.18
CA LEU A 269 5.01 -2.81 12.37
C LEU A 269 6.17 -1.92 12.83
N LEU A 270 6.18 -1.51 14.09
CA LEU A 270 7.30 -0.78 14.71
C LEU A 270 8.03 -1.72 15.69
N ALA A 271 9.35 -1.74 15.61
CA ALA A 271 10.16 -2.64 16.42
C ALA A 271 10.06 -2.35 17.91
N CYS A 272 9.83 -3.40 18.69
CA CYS A 272 9.75 -3.32 20.15
C CYS A 272 11.05 -2.78 20.76
N ASP A 273 12.21 -3.16 20.21
CA ASP A 273 13.52 -2.73 20.71
C ASP A 273 13.75 -1.24 20.50
N MET A 274 13.32 -0.69 19.37
CA MET A 274 13.38 0.76 19.12
C MET A 274 12.51 1.52 20.13
N VAL A 275 11.27 1.05 20.34
CA VAL A 275 10.35 1.63 21.33
C VAL A 275 10.93 1.51 22.75
N LYS A 276 11.50 0.36 23.09
CA LYS A 276 12.13 0.09 24.39
C LYS A 276 13.25 1.11 24.68
N GLU A 277 14.24 1.21 23.80
CA GLU A 277 15.41 2.04 24.05
C GLU A 277 15.06 3.53 24.04
N LYS A 278 14.36 4.00 22.98
CA LYS A 278 14.13 5.43 22.76
C LYS A 278 12.99 6.03 23.59
N ILE A 279 12.00 5.22 23.99
CA ILE A 279 10.84 5.71 24.75
C ILE A 279 10.94 5.27 26.21
N MET A 280 11.07 3.97 26.46
CA MET A 280 10.97 3.44 27.82
C MET A 280 12.25 3.71 28.62
N VAL A 281 13.41 3.30 28.11
CA VAL A 281 14.70 3.39 28.82
C VAL A 281 15.11 4.86 28.98
N ASP A 282 15.09 5.64 27.90
CA ASP A 282 15.38 7.08 27.97
C ASP A 282 14.39 7.84 28.85
N GLY A 283 13.13 7.43 28.86
CA GLY A 283 12.13 7.96 29.78
C GLY A 283 12.53 7.71 31.23
N LEU A 284 12.88 6.47 31.60
CA LEU A 284 13.33 6.15 32.97
C LEU A 284 14.65 6.85 33.34
N ARG A 285 15.58 7.02 32.40
CA ARG A 285 16.81 7.79 32.62
C ARG A 285 16.50 9.24 32.99
N LYS A 286 15.51 9.87 32.34
CA LYS A 286 15.04 11.22 32.68
C LYS A 286 14.37 11.30 34.06
N VAL A 287 13.76 10.21 34.52
CA VAL A 287 13.18 10.14 35.88
C VAL A 287 14.27 10.07 36.95
N ASN A 288 15.33 9.31 36.68
CA ASN A 288 16.42 9.04 37.63
C ASN A 288 17.18 10.31 38.04
N GLN A 289 17.37 10.48 39.34
CA GLN A 289 18.11 11.58 39.97
C GLN A 289 19.30 11.10 40.80
N LEU A 290 19.51 9.77 40.89
CA LEU A 290 20.66 9.19 41.57
C LEU A 290 21.81 8.92 40.59
N PRO A 291 23.08 8.81 41.05
CA PRO A 291 24.23 8.64 40.16
C PRO A 291 24.23 7.35 39.34
N GLU A 292 23.55 6.31 39.83
CA GLU A 292 23.50 4.99 39.20
C GLU A 292 22.14 4.79 38.51
N PHE A 293 22.14 4.11 37.37
CA PHE A 293 20.92 3.68 36.68
C PHE A 293 21.17 2.34 36.00
N GLU A 294 20.37 1.35 36.37
CA GLU A 294 20.32 0.03 35.72
C GLU A 294 18.86 -0.34 35.52
N TYR A 295 18.56 -1.09 34.46
CA TYR A 295 17.23 -1.62 34.19
C TYR A 295 17.32 -3.08 33.75
N ARG A 296 16.17 -3.76 33.76
CA ARG A 296 15.99 -5.07 33.14
C ARG A 296 14.68 -5.11 32.35
N ASP A 297 14.64 -5.98 31.36
CA ASP A 297 13.41 -6.27 30.62
C ASP A 297 12.42 -7.05 31.49
N ILE A 298 11.14 -6.73 31.36
CA ILE A 298 10.03 -7.46 31.96
C ILE A 298 9.56 -8.45 30.90
N VAL A 299 9.97 -9.70 31.05
CA VAL A 299 9.65 -10.78 30.10
C VAL A 299 8.87 -11.88 30.81
N LEU A 300 7.74 -12.29 30.23
CA LEU A 300 6.93 -13.41 30.70
C LEU A 300 6.60 -14.32 29.52
N ASN A 301 6.94 -15.61 29.63
CA ASN A 301 6.79 -16.60 28.55
C ASN A 301 7.40 -16.12 27.22
N ASP A 302 8.62 -15.57 27.28
CA ASP A 302 9.37 -14.98 26.15
C ASP A 302 8.71 -13.73 25.50
N VAL A 303 7.63 -13.21 26.08
CA VAL A 303 6.97 -11.97 25.63
C VAL A 303 7.48 -10.78 26.42
N PHE A 304 7.94 -9.75 25.72
CA PHE A 304 8.36 -8.49 26.31
C PHE A 304 7.14 -7.64 26.69
N TYR A 305 7.08 -7.24 27.96
CA TYR A 305 6.01 -6.43 28.53
C TYR A 305 6.48 -5.05 28.99
N GLY A 306 7.75 -4.70 28.83
CA GLY A 306 8.29 -3.41 29.24
C GLY A 306 9.58 -3.52 30.02
N ILE A 307 9.91 -2.51 30.81
CA ILE A 307 11.17 -2.41 31.54
C ILE A 307 10.97 -2.05 33.00
N ARG A 308 11.90 -2.52 33.83
CA ARG A 308 11.96 -2.25 35.27
C ARG A 308 13.31 -1.66 35.64
N GLY A 309 13.31 -0.53 36.35
CA GLY A 309 14.51 -0.03 37.01
C GLY A 309 15.01 -1.02 38.07
N MET A 310 16.32 -1.23 38.11
CA MET A 310 17.04 -2.14 39.02
C MET A 310 18.07 -1.41 39.89
N LYS A 311 18.47 -0.20 39.49
CA LYS A 311 19.22 0.77 40.29
C LYS A 311 18.81 2.18 39.90
N GLY A 312 19.10 3.13 40.78
CA GLY A 312 18.68 4.52 40.65
C GLY A 312 17.50 4.85 41.54
N GLY A 313 16.95 6.05 41.37
CA GLY A 313 15.88 6.54 42.21
C GLY A 313 15.55 8.00 41.98
N ILE A 314 14.52 8.45 42.68
CA ILE A 314 14.09 9.85 42.77
C ILE A 314 14.60 10.37 44.12
N LYS A 315 15.14 11.58 44.13
CA LYS A 315 15.63 12.25 45.34
C LYS A 315 15.20 13.71 45.30
N GLU A 316 14.24 14.05 46.13
CA GLU A 316 13.69 15.41 46.20
C GLU A 316 13.89 16.01 47.60
N PRO A 317 14.26 17.30 47.70
CA PRO A 317 14.32 17.98 48.99
C PRO A 317 12.95 18.00 49.69
N TRP A 318 12.95 17.72 50.99
CA TRP A 318 11.73 17.83 51.79
C TRP A 318 11.83 18.94 52.84
N GLY A 319 12.84 18.91 53.70
CA GLY A 319 13.08 19.94 54.72
C GLY A 319 12.31 19.70 56.02
N MET A 320 11.95 20.79 56.70
CA MET A 320 11.28 20.74 58.01
C MET A 320 9.75 20.68 57.85
N VAL A 321 9.12 19.70 58.50
CA VAL A 321 7.68 19.61 58.71
C VAL A 321 7.38 20.11 60.12
N SER A 322 6.74 21.29 60.21
CA SER A 322 6.38 21.94 61.47
C SER A 322 4.87 22.06 61.60
N ASN A 323 4.33 21.67 62.75
CA ASN A 323 2.94 21.91 63.12
C ASN A 323 2.81 22.24 64.62
N SER A 324 1.58 22.35 65.13
CA SER A 324 1.33 22.67 66.54
C SER A 324 1.77 21.57 67.53
N ARG A 325 2.01 20.36 67.04
CA ARG A 325 2.37 19.17 67.82
C ARG A 325 3.86 18.80 67.70
N PHE A 326 4.50 18.98 66.54
CA PHE A 326 5.89 18.58 66.32
C PHE A 326 6.62 19.33 65.19
N ASP A 327 7.96 19.30 65.26
CA ASP A 327 8.90 19.68 64.19
C ASP A 327 9.75 18.45 63.82
N ILE A 328 9.60 17.95 62.59
CA ILE A 328 10.39 16.84 62.04
C ILE A 328 11.20 17.34 60.85
N GLU A 329 12.51 17.10 60.86
CA GLU A 329 13.39 17.40 59.74
C GLU A 329 13.61 16.14 58.89
N ILE A 330 13.35 16.23 57.59
CA ILE A 330 13.64 15.19 56.61
C ILE A 330 14.41 15.84 55.46
N PRO A 331 15.75 15.74 55.41
CA PRO A 331 16.54 16.47 54.43
C PRO A 331 16.13 16.19 52.98
N ASN A 332 15.94 14.92 52.64
CA ASN A 332 15.48 14.49 51.31
C ASN A 332 14.51 13.31 51.44
N LEU A 333 13.52 13.26 50.55
CA LEU A 333 12.72 12.07 50.31
C LEU A 333 13.39 11.26 49.18
N GLU A 334 13.78 10.02 49.47
CA GLU A 334 14.40 9.13 48.49
C GLU A 334 13.48 7.95 48.14
N ILE A 335 13.19 7.77 46.85
CA ILE A 335 12.43 6.64 46.31
C ILE A 335 13.37 5.85 45.40
N LYS A 336 13.85 4.71 45.87
CA LYS A 336 14.81 3.88 45.12
C LYS A 336 14.07 2.89 44.21
N PHE A 337 14.68 2.59 43.07
CA PHE A 337 14.14 1.65 42.08
C PHE A 337 14.53 0.20 42.36
N TYR A 338 14.98 -0.11 43.57
CA TYR A 338 15.51 -1.42 43.92
C TYR A 338 15.19 -1.77 45.36
N ASP A 339 15.22 -3.07 45.63
CA ASP A 339 14.87 -3.64 46.92
C ASP A 339 15.88 -3.22 47.98
N VAL A 340 15.41 -2.46 48.95
CA VAL A 340 16.18 -2.10 50.15
C VAL A 340 15.70 -2.91 51.36
N PHE A 341 14.53 -3.54 51.26
CA PHE A 341 13.91 -4.30 52.34
C PHE A 341 13.10 -5.51 51.81
N GLU A 342 13.57 -6.72 52.13
CA GLU A 342 12.90 -7.99 51.77
C GLU A 342 11.73 -8.31 52.73
N PRO A 343 10.60 -8.90 52.27
CA PRO A 343 10.35 -9.52 50.96
C PRO A 343 9.63 -8.62 49.94
N PHE A 344 9.65 -7.28 50.12
CA PHE A 344 8.84 -6.37 49.31
C PHE A 344 9.62 -5.77 48.15
N GLN A 345 9.15 -6.02 46.92
CA GLN A 345 9.79 -5.50 45.72
C GLN A 345 9.56 -3.99 45.56
N SER A 346 10.65 -3.24 45.37
CA SER A 346 10.71 -1.82 45.03
C SER A 346 11.17 -1.64 43.59
N TYR A 347 10.36 -0.96 42.79
CA TYR A 347 10.64 -0.72 41.40
C TYR A 347 9.92 0.52 40.86
N PHE A 348 10.51 1.08 39.79
CA PHE A 348 9.83 1.99 38.88
C PHE A 348 9.88 1.34 37.49
N SER A 349 8.72 1.10 36.88
CA SER A 349 8.59 0.32 35.65
C SER A 349 7.70 1.02 34.64
N PHE A 350 8.00 0.81 33.36
CA PHE A 350 7.05 1.04 32.27
C PHE A 350 6.58 -0.32 31.78
N VAL A 351 5.27 -0.53 31.62
CA VAL A 351 4.76 -1.74 30.95
C VAL A 351 3.79 -1.44 29.84
N THR A 352 3.64 -2.41 28.96
CA THR A 352 2.67 -2.48 27.89
C THR A 352 1.42 -3.27 28.32
N PRO A 353 0.29 -3.11 27.62
CA PRO A 353 -0.90 -3.94 27.79
C PRO A 353 -0.62 -5.44 27.80
N GLY A 354 -1.44 -6.20 28.54
CA GLY A 354 -1.34 -7.66 28.68
C GLY A 354 -0.46 -8.14 29.84
N HIS A 355 0.36 -7.27 30.43
CA HIS A 355 1.10 -7.62 31.64
C HIS A 355 0.14 -7.85 32.83
N PRO A 356 0.40 -8.83 33.73
CA PRO A 356 -0.40 -9.01 34.94
C PRO A 356 -0.52 -7.73 35.77
N SER A 357 -1.64 -7.54 36.46
CA SER A 357 -1.89 -6.32 37.22
C SER A 357 -0.76 -6.02 38.21
N TRP A 358 -0.41 -4.74 38.31
CA TRP A 358 0.61 -4.21 39.21
C TRP A 358 0.36 -4.52 40.70
N LEU A 359 -0.90 -4.83 41.05
CA LEU A 359 -1.38 -5.09 42.40
C LEU A 359 -1.54 -6.58 42.71
N GLY A 360 -1.08 -7.49 41.83
CA GLY A 360 -1.11 -8.94 42.09
C GLY A 360 -2.50 -9.57 42.03
N GLY A 361 -3.49 -8.92 41.41
CA GLY A 361 -4.80 -9.48 41.12
C GLY A 361 -4.85 -10.26 39.79
N PRO A 362 -5.92 -11.03 39.52
CA PRO A 362 -6.04 -11.90 38.35
C PRO A 362 -6.28 -11.16 37.01
N GLY A 363 -6.22 -9.83 37.00
CA GLY A 363 -6.47 -9.02 35.80
C GLY A 363 -5.19 -8.63 35.05
N GLU A 364 -5.30 -8.40 33.76
CA GLU A 364 -4.24 -7.82 32.92
C GLU A 364 -4.37 -6.30 32.83
N ILE A 365 -3.24 -5.65 32.61
CA ILE A 365 -3.17 -4.21 32.38
C ILE A 365 -3.67 -3.93 30.97
N LYS A 366 -4.61 -2.99 30.84
CA LYS A 366 -5.25 -2.66 29.55
C LYS A 366 -4.50 -1.61 28.72
N TYR A 367 -3.64 -0.84 29.35
CA TYR A 367 -3.02 0.36 28.78
C TYR A 367 -1.52 0.38 29.09
N CYS A 368 -0.74 1.08 28.28
CA CYS A 368 0.64 1.36 28.65
C CYS A 368 0.67 2.13 29.98
N GLY A 369 1.67 1.92 30.82
CA GLY A 369 1.68 2.62 32.10
C GLY A 369 3.01 2.63 32.82
N LEU A 370 3.18 3.67 33.63
CA LEU A 370 4.22 3.76 34.62
C LEU A 370 3.69 3.23 35.94
N ALA A 371 4.46 2.36 36.58
CA ALA A 371 4.17 1.88 37.93
C ALA A 371 5.36 2.12 38.84
N VAL A 372 5.04 2.59 40.04
CA VAL A 372 5.99 2.73 41.13
C VAL A 372 5.43 1.98 42.34
N VAL A 373 6.15 0.98 42.79
CA VAL A 373 5.78 0.18 43.97
C VAL A 373 7.04 -0.03 44.77
N GLY A 374 6.96 -0.05 46.10
CA GLY A 374 8.10 -0.39 46.92
C GLY A 374 7.89 -0.21 48.40
N SER A 375 8.91 -0.61 49.14
CA SER A 375 9.00 -0.38 50.57
C SER A 375 10.43 0.01 50.93
N GLN A 376 10.59 1.12 51.62
CA GLN A 376 11.88 1.77 51.82
C GLN A 376 12.00 2.28 53.26
N ILE A 377 13.23 2.39 53.73
CA ILE A 377 13.55 3.06 54.99
C ILE A 377 14.06 4.46 54.63
N GLN A 378 13.31 5.49 55.02
CA GLN A 378 13.75 6.88 54.95
C GLN A 378 14.69 7.13 56.14
N THR A 379 15.94 7.48 55.83
CA THR A 379 16.99 7.78 56.81
C THR A 379 17.13 9.28 57.05
N ASP A 380 17.98 9.63 58.02
CA ASP A 380 18.36 11.00 58.35
C ASP A 380 17.19 11.89 58.80
N ILE A 381 16.17 11.27 59.39
CA ILE A 381 15.03 11.97 59.98
C ILE A 381 15.41 12.41 61.39
N VAL A 382 15.08 13.65 61.75
CA VAL A 382 15.33 14.16 63.10
C VAL A 382 14.08 14.78 63.68
N LEU A 383 13.61 14.26 64.82
CA LEU A 383 12.60 14.95 65.62
C LEU A 383 13.28 16.11 66.35
N ARG A 384 12.97 17.34 65.94
CA ARG A 384 13.53 18.58 66.48
C ARG A 384 12.70 19.13 67.64
N LYS A 385 11.38 18.93 67.59
CA LYS A 385 10.47 19.41 68.64
C LYS A 385 9.23 18.51 68.75
N TYR A 386 8.76 18.27 69.96
CA TYR A 386 7.50 17.59 70.24
C TYR A 386 6.79 18.28 71.41
N LYS A 387 5.52 18.66 71.24
CA LYS A 387 4.67 19.35 72.23
C LYS A 387 5.37 20.50 72.96
N GLY A 388 6.13 21.32 72.24
CA GLY A 388 6.79 22.50 72.80
C GLY A 388 8.22 22.27 73.30
N VAL A 389 8.65 21.02 73.46
CA VAL A 389 10.00 20.66 73.96
C VAL A 389 10.90 20.29 72.79
N SER A 390 12.14 20.78 72.80
CA SER A 390 13.12 20.45 71.75
C SER A 390 13.76 19.09 72.00
N TYR A 391 13.81 18.28 70.96
CA TYR A 391 14.41 16.96 70.93
C TYR A 391 15.48 16.93 69.83
N ASN A 392 16.39 15.98 69.88
CA ASN A 392 17.31 15.69 68.78
C ASN A 392 17.43 14.18 68.68
N VAL A 393 16.37 13.56 68.16
CA VAL A 393 16.24 12.11 68.06
C VAL A 393 16.40 11.75 66.59
N PRO A 394 17.57 11.24 66.16
CA PRO A 394 17.74 10.64 64.85
C PRO A 394 16.88 9.39 64.78
N ALA A 395 16.14 9.23 63.69
CA ALA A 395 15.28 8.09 63.51
C ALA A 395 15.10 7.78 62.02
N ASN A 396 14.45 6.66 61.75
CA ASN A 396 14.12 6.22 60.41
C ASN A 396 12.63 5.90 60.32
N ILE A 397 12.03 6.12 59.16
CA ILE A 397 10.64 5.76 58.90
C ILE A 397 10.63 4.72 57.79
N PHE A 398 10.00 3.56 58.06
CA PHE A 398 9.70 2.59 57.01
C PHE A 398 8.39 3.00 56.34
N PHE A 399 8.36 3.00 55.02
CA PHE A 399 7.16 3.37 54.28
C PHE A 399 7.00 2.45 53.09
N VAL A 400 5.75 2.09 52.82
CA VAL A 400 5.34 1.35 51.63
C VAL A 400 4.61 2.33 50.73
N TYR A 401 4.91 2.28 49.44
CA TYR A 401 4.26 3.08 48.42
C TYR A 401 3.88 2.20 47.24
N GLY A 402 2.76 2.53 46.64
CA GLY A 402 2.31 2.04 45.35
C GLY A 402 1.68 3.18 44.60
N GLY A 403 1.66 3.12 43.28
CA GLY A 403 0.99 4.11 42.43
C GLY A 403 1.34 3.88 40.96
N GLY A 404 0.63 4.58 40.08
CA GLY A 404 0.95 4.55 38.67
C GLY A 404 0.14 5.51 37.82
N LEU A 405 0.62 5.69 36.59
CA LEU A 405 -0.06 6.41 35.53
C LEU A 405 -0.30 5.47 34.36
N SER A 406 -1.45 5.62 33.71
CA SER A 406 -1.74 4.92 32.46
C SER A 406 -1.87 5.88 31.30
N PHE A 407 -1.44 5.42 30.13
CA PHE A 407 -1.49 6.13 28.87
C PHE A 407 -2.30 5.32 27.88
N GLU A 408 -3.27 5.97 27.27
CA GLU A 408 -3.95 5.45 26.11
C GLU A 408 -3.15 5.81 24.86
N LEU A 409 -2.94 4.83 23.99
CA LEU A 409 -2.25 5.05 22.72
C LEU A 409 -3.31 5.36 21.66
N LEU A 410 -3.32 6.59 21.18
CA LEU A 410 -4.35 7.10 20.28
C LEU A 410 -3.75 7.56 18.97
N ILE A 411 -4.54 7.45 17.91
CA ILE A 411 -4.21 8.02 16.61
C ILE A 411 -4.92 9.38 16.52
N LYS A 412 -4.16 10.46 16.49
CA LYS A 412 -4.66 11.84 16.34
C LYS A 412 -3.95 12.48 15.16
N ASP A 413 -4.73 12.95 14.18
CA ASP A 413 -4.22 13.55 12.94
C ASP A 413 -3.13 12.70 12.28
N GLY A 414 -3.35 11.37 12.26
CA GLY A 414 -2.45 10.34 11.72
C GLY A 414 -1.10 10.17 12.44
N SER A 415 -0.90 10.84 13.57
CA SER A 415 0.21 10.61 14.49
C SER A 415 -0.22 9.73 15.66
N LEU A 416 0.71 8.90 16.15
CA LEU A 416 0.50 8.13 17.36
C LEU A 416 0.88 8.97 18.58
N VAL A 417 -0.07 9.14 19.50
CA VAL A 417 0.05 9.99 20.68
C VAL A 417 -0.25 9.18 21.92
N PHE A 418 0.59 9.33 22.95
CA PHE A 418 0.30 8.84 24.28
C PHE A 418 -0.54 9.88 25.02
N GLU A 419 -1.80 9.56 25.31
CA GLU A 419 -2.68 10.42 26.09
C GLU A 419 -2.77 9.93 27.53
N ARG A 420 -2.42 10.80 28.48
CA ARG A 420 -2.52 10.51 29.92
C ARG A 420 -3.99 10.29 30.29
N ARG A 421 -4.29 9.14 30.91
CA ARG A 421 -5.62 8.86 31.46
C ARG A 421 -5.78 9.54 32.82
N THR A 422 -6.99 10.02 33.13
CA THR A 422 -7.32 10.71 34.39
C THR A 422 -7.37 9.78 35.61
N GLU A 423 -7.48 8.47 35.37
CA GLU A 423 -7.43 7.44 36.40
C GLU A 423 -5.98 7.28 36.88
N MET A 424 -5.58 8.05 37.88
CA MET A 424 -4.46 7.64 38.74
C MET A 424 -4.91 6.37 39.45
N VAL A 425 -4.17 5.27 39.31
CA VAL A 425 -4.38 4.13 40.20
C VAL A 425 -3.86 4.57 41.56
N GLY A 426 -4.80 4.78 42.49
CA GLY A 426 -4.60 5.42 43.78
C GLY A 426 -3.31 4.98 44.44
N ALA A 427 -2.53 5.95 44.91
CA ALA A 427 -1.31 5.62 45.59
C ALA A 427 -1.66 4.97 46.94
N TYR A 428 -1.56 3.65 47.06
CA TYR A 428 -1.64 3.02 48.37
C TYR A 428 -0.32 3.29 49.08
N GLN A 429 -0.39 4.00 50.18
CA GLN A 429 0.76 4.35 50.99
C GLN A 429 0.45 3.93 52.42
N SER A 430 1.39 3.24 53.04
CA SER A 430 1.29 2.93 54.46
C SER A 430 2.61 3.25 55.13
N MET A 431 2.55 4.12 56.12
CA MET A 431 3.72 4.47 56.92
C MET A 431 3.81 3.58 58.15
N LEU A 432 4.96 2.96 58.33
CA LEU A 432 5.24 2.05 59.42
C LEU A 432 6.48 2.55 60.16
N SER A 433 6.33 2.91 61.42
CA SER A 433 7.47 3.36 62.23
C SER A 433 8.42 2.20 62.51
N SER A 434 9.72 2.45 62.39
CA SER A 434 10.76 1.61 63.02
C SER A 434 11.60 2.48 63.95
N GLY A 435 11.57 2.20 65.26
CA GLY A 435 12.47 2.83 66.23
C GLY A 435 11.88 3.94 67.10
N GLU A 436 12.75 4.82 67.61
CA GLU A 436 12.51 5.74 68.74
C GLU A 436 11.37 6.75 68.51
N LEU A 437 11.07 7.13 67.26
CA LEU A 437 9.94 8.03 66.92
C LEU A 437 8.58 7.52 67.42
N ARG A 438 8.37 6.19 67.46
CA ARG A 438 7.10 5.59 67.90
C ARG A 438 6.75 5.95 69.33
N GLU A 439 7.76 6.13 70.18
CA GLU A 439 7.56 6.42 71.61
C GLU A 439 7.05 7.85 71.86
N TYR A 440 7.25 8.75 70.89
CA TYR A 440 6.85 10.15 71.00
C TYR A 440 5.43 10.41 70.47
N PHE A 441 4.94 9.64 69.51
CA PHE A 441 3.69 9.95 68.80
C PHE A 441 2.51 9.08 69.22
N THR A 442 1.34 9.70 69.42
CA THR A 442 0.05 8.99 69.53
C THR A 442 -0.42 8.50 68.16
N ASP A 443 -1.44 7.64 68.11
CA ASP A 443 -2.03 7.18 66.84
C ASP A 443 -2.53 8.37 65.99
N ASP A 444 -3.15 9.39 66.60
CA ASP A 444 -3.54 10.62 65.91
C ASP A 444 -2.35 11.42 65.33
N ASP A 445 -1.20 11.41 66.00
CA ASP A 445 0.01 12.10 65.52
C ASP A 445 0.60 11.35 64.33
N TRP A 446 0.53 10.01 64.35
CA TRP A 446 0.92 9.14 63.24
C TRP A 446 0.01 9.31 62.02
N ALA A 447 -1.30 9.37 62.22
CA ALA A 447 -2.26 9.61 61.13
C ALA A 447 -1.99 10.96 60.44
N LEU A 448 -1.68 12.01 61.21
CA LEU A 448 -1.32 13.31 60.66
C LEU A 448 0.01 13.27 59.90
N LEU A 449 1.04 12.61 60.44
CA LEU A 449 2.31 12.47 59.76
C LEU A 449 2.16 11.66 58.47
N GLU A 450 1.32 10.63 58.47
CA GLU A 450 1.03 9.78 57.31
C GLU A 450 0.37 10.58 56.19
N GLU A 451 -0.60 11.43 56.52
CA GLU A 451 -1.21 12.35 55.55
C GLU A 451 -0.19 13.32 54.94
N ILE A 452 0.71 13.89 55.76
CA ILE A 452 1.77 14.79 55.27
C ILE A 452 2.75 14.05 54.36
N TYR A 453 3.18 12.84 54.78
CA TYR A 453 4.07 11.98 53.99
C TYR A 453 3.41 11.62 52.66
N GLN A 454 2.13 11.30 52.68
CA GLN A 454 1.35 10.97 51.50
C GLN A 454 1.29 12.13 50.51
N ASN A 455 0.94 13.32 50.98
CA ASN A 455 0.90 14.53 50.15
C ASN A 455 2.28 14.83 49.55
N LYS A 456 3.36 14.66 50.32
CA LYS A 456 4.72 14.87 49.83
C LYS A 456 5.13 13.82 48.81
N MET A 457 4.81 12.55 49.03
CA MET A 457 5.08 11.47 48.08
C MET A 457 4.40 11.72 46.75
N VAL A 458 3.13 12.14 46.74
CA VAL A 458 2.43 12.55 45.52
C VAL A 458 3.14 13.72 44.85
N ALA A 459 3.52 14.75 45.61
CA ALA A 459 4.27 15.89 45.09
C ALA A 459 5.69 15.55 44.59
N THR A 460 6.27 14.42 45.00
CA THR A 460 7.56 13.91 44.52
C THR A 460 7.40 13.03 43.27
N LEU A 461 6.34 12.23 43.21
CA LEU A 461 6.06 11.34 42.08
C LEU A 461 5.53 12.09 40.85
N GLU A 462 4.73 13.15 41.05
CA GLU A 462 4.15 13.89 39.93
C GLU A 462 5.23 14.52 39.02
N PRO A 463 6.25 15.24 39.52
CA PRO A 463 7.35 15.73 38.68
C PRO A 463 8.15 14.60 38.02
N ALA A 464 8.30 13.45 38.68
CA ALA A 464 8.96 12.28 38.11
C ALA A 464 8.17 11.76 36.90
N TYR A 465 6.85 11.67 37.00
CA TYR A 465 6.00 11.33 35.87
C TYR A 465 6.08 12.37 34.75
N GLU A 466 6.05 13.66 35.05
CA GLU A 466 6.17 14.71 34.04
C GLU A 466 7.53 14.68 33.30
N ARG A 467 8.63 14.34 34.01
CA ARG A 467 9.93 14.09 33.37
C ARG A 467 9.86 12.93 32.38
N PHE A 468 9.16 11.84 32.71
CA PHE A 468 8.95 10.74 31.76
C PHE A 468 8.06 11.16 30.59
N ILE A 469 6.94 11.85 30.87
CA ILE A 469 5.99 12.32 29.85
C ILE A 469 6.67 13.25 28.86
N SER A 470 7.59 14.10 29.30
CA SER A 470 8.40 14.95 28.42
C SER A 470 9.29 14.17 27.43
N ASN A 471 9.47 12.86 27.64
CA ASN A 471 10.14 11.95 26.72
C ASN A 471 9.21 11.35 25.67
N LEU A 472 7.91 11.29 25.94
CA LEU A 472 6.95 10.60 25.08
C LEU A 472 6.89 11.34 23.74
N PRO A 473 7.30 10.69 22.64
CA PRO A 473 7.29 11.33 21.35
C PRO A 473 5.86 11.38 20.80
N ILE A 474 5.57 12.39 20.00
CA ILE A 474 4.54 12.29 18.98
C ILE A 474 5.17 11.49 17.83
N LEU A 475 4.75 10.23 17.67
CA LEU A 475 5.26 9.41 16.58
C LEU A 475 4.49 9.76 15.32
N ASN A 476 5.08 10.64 14.52
CA ASN A 476 4.59 10.88 13.18
C ASN A 476 4.95 9.68 12.29
N VAL A 477 4.07 8.69 12.23
CA VAL A 477 4.28 7.50 11.40
C VAL A 477 4.16 7.85 9.91
N PHE A 478 3.64 9.03 9.53
CA PHE A 478 3.60 9.48 8.13
C PHE A 478 4.98 9.50 7.46
N THR A 479 6.04 9.53 8.24
CA THR A 479 7.40 9.63 7.76
C THR A 479 7.98 8.28 7.34
N LEU A 480 7.52 7.20 8.00
CA LEU A 480 7.65 5.84 7.48
C LEU A 480 6.70 5.61 6.31
N ASN A 481 5.63 6.41 6.24
CA ASN A 481 4.53 6.29 5.30
C ASN A 481 4.54 7.40 4.23
N SER A 482 5.68 7.92 3.79
CA SER A 482 5.75 9.05 2.82
C SER A 482 5.35 8.62 1.38
N LEU A 483 4.18 7.99 1.30
CA LEU A 483 3.73 6.96 0.40
C LEU A 483 2.23 7.22 0.25
N LEU A 484 1.76 7.70 -0.89
CA LEU A 484 1.79 6.84 -2.07
C LEU A 484 1.62 7.61 -3.38
N PHE A 485 1.71 8.93 -3.46
CA PHE A 485 1.33 9.62 -4.70
C PHE A 485 2.18 10.87 -4.93
N ARG A 486 2.63 11.13 -6.18
CA ARG A 486 2.69 12.52 -6.63
C ARG A 486 1.24 13.01 -6.68
N GLY A 487 0.74 13.51 -5.54
CA GLY A 487 -0.67 13.75 -5.27
C GLY A 487 -0.98 13.66 -3.77
N GLU A 488 -2.27 13.68 -3.40
CA GLU A 488 -2.72 14.04 -2.04
C GLU A 488 -3.35 12.89 -1.23
N ASN A 489 -3.19 11.62 -1.66
CA ASN A 489 -3.61 10.51 -0.80
C ASN A 489 -2.54 10.22 0.26
N SER A 490 -3.00 9.93 1.47
CA SER A 490 -2.22 9.57 2.65
C SER A 490 -2.67 8.23 3.23
N ILE A 491 -1.99 7.79 4.28
CA ILE A 491 -2.45 6.66 5.08
C ILE A 491 -3.37 7.16 6.19
N SER A 492 -4.53 6.53 6.34
CA SER A 492 -5.41 6.70 7.49
C SER A 492 -5.29 5.46 8.37
N LEU A 493 -4.44 5.54 9.40
CA LEU A 493 -4.37 4.52 10.44
C LEU A 493 -5.67 4.52 11.25
N GLN A 494 -6.24 3.35 11.48
CA GLN A 494 -7.53 3.17 12.17
C GLN A 494 -7.37 2.56 13.56
N SER A 495 -6.35 1.72 13.75
CA SER A 495 -6.09 1.10 15.04
C SER A 495 -4.60 0.95 15.30
N ALA A 496 -4.23 1.02 16.57
CA ALA A 496 -2.89 0.84 17.06
C ALA A 496 -2.90 -0.17 18.20
N HIS A 497 -2.00 -1.13 18.14
CA HIS A 497 -1.90 -2.22 19.09
C HIS A 497 -0.45 -2.38 19.50
N THR A 498 -0.23 -2.79 20.74
CA THR A 498 1.10 -2.99 21.31
C THR A 498 1.27 -4.44 21.76
N PRO A 499 1.26 -5.43 20.83
CA PRO A 499 1.80 -6.75 21.14
C PRO A 499 3.33 -6.61 21.28
N THR A 500 4.13 -7.64 20.94
CA THR A 500 5.58 -7.50 21.07
C THR A 500 6.09 -6.33 20.22
N ASP A 501 5.97 -6.43 18.89
CA ASP A 501 6.14 -5.28 17.99
C ASP A 501 4.84 -4.52 17.85
N TRP A 502 4.88 -3.19 17.82
CA TRP A 502 3.66 -2.41 17.73
C TRP A 502 3.06 -2.52 16.33
N ALA A 503 1.77 -2.80 16.25
CA ALA A 503 1.06 -3.02 15.01
C ALA A 503 0.01 -1.94 14.79
N LEU A 504 0.12 -1.26 13.65
CA LEU A 504 -0.79 -0.21 13.21
C LEU A 504 -1.47 -0.69 11.93
N PHE A 505 -2.80 -0.63 11.89
CA PHE A 505 -3.59 -1.07 10.75
C PHE A 505 -4.43 0.09 10.22
N GLY A 506 -4.62 0.16 8.90
CA GLY A 506 -5.49 1.16 8.30
C GLY A 506 -5.72 1.00 6.81
N HIS A 507 -6.00 2.13 6.17
CA HIS A 507 -6.18 2.22 4.72
C HIS A 507 -5.30 3.28 4.08
N VAL A 508 -5.11 3.13 2.78
CA VAL A 508 -4.60 4.19 1.90
C VAL A 508 -5.80 4.94 1.32
N GLY A 509 -5.86 6.25 1.49
CA GLY A 509 -6.97 7.10 1.03
C GLY A 509 -6.60 8.60 1.03
N PRO A 510 -7.45 9.51 0.56
CA PRO A 510 -7.18 10.95 0.62
C PRO A 510 -6.83 11.41 2.05
N ASN A 511 -5.93 12.39 2.17
CA ASN A 511 -5.62 13.02 3.47
C ASN A 511 -6.88 13.62 4.13
N GLN A 512 -6.91 13.79 5.45
CA GLN A 512 -8.11 14.26 6.18
C GLN A 512 -8.61 15.65 5.71
N SER A 513 -7.74 16.48 5.13
CA SER A 513 -8.08 17.76 4.50
C SER A 513 -8.35 17.66 2.99
N ALA A 514 -8.02 16.54 2.36
CA ALA A 514 -8.13 16.30 0.93
C ALA A 514 -9.35 15.43 0.58
N PHE A 515 -9.65 15.31 -0.71
CA PHE A 515 -10.70 14.46 -1.23
C PHE A 515 -10.17 13.65 -2.41
N SER A 516 -10.81 12.53 -2.75
CA SER A 516 -10.44 11.73 -3.92
C SER A 516 -11.67 11.31 -4.72
N ILE A 517 -11.58 11.36 -6.06
CA ILE A 517 -12.60 10.83 -6.95
C ILE A 517 -12.69 9.31 -6.76
N THR A 518 -13.89 8.78 -6.56
CA THR A 518 -14.09 7.35 -6.26
C THR A 518 -13.92 6.45 -7.48
N GLU A 519 -14.34 6.92 -8.66
CA GLU A 519 -14.26 6.18 -9.93
C GLU A 519 -13.09 6.72 -10.78
N LEU A 520 -11.93 6.06 -10.68
CA LEU A 520 -10.70 6.56 -11.30
C LEU A 520 -10.50 6.19 -12.77
N GLU A 521 -11.11 5.11 -13.25
CA GLU A 521 -10.94 4.63 -14.63
C GLU A 521 -12.24 4.13 -15.30
N PRO A 522 -13.35 4.91 -15.26
CA PRO A 522 -14.62 4.45 -15.81
C PRO A 522 -14.56 4.32 -17.34
N ILE A 523 -15.15 3.25 -17.86
CA ILE A 523 -15.44 3.06 -19.28
C ILE A 523 -16.94 3.25 -19.49
N ILE A 524 -17.34 4.22 -20.31
CA ILE A 524 -18.74 4.57 -20.55
C ILE A 524 -19.04 4.67 -22.04
N PRO A 525 -20.26 4.33 -22.50
CA PRO A 525 -20.66 4.60 -23.88
C PRO A 525 -20.92 6.09 -24.05
N HIS A 526 -20.78 6.59 -25.28
CA HIS A 526 -21.01 8.01 -25.63
C HIS A 526 -22.44 8.52 -25.30
N THR A 527 -23.40 7.64 -25.04
CA THR A 527 -24.81 7.95 -24.77
C THR A 527 -25.11 8.18 -23.28
N VAL A 528 -24.18 7.85 -22.38
CA VAL A 528 -24.43 7.82 -20.94
C VAL A 528 -23.60 8.90 -20.24
N PRO A 529 -24.25 9.95 -19.69
CA PRO A 529 -23.60 10.87 -18.76
C PRO A 529 -23.15 10.16 -17.48
N LEU A 530 -22.05 10.64 -16.88
CA LEU A 530 -21.50 10.08 -15.65
C LEU A 530 -21.39 11.15 -14.56
N GLN A 531 -21.96 10.89 -13.39
CA GLN A 531 -21.85 11.75 -12.22
C GLN A 531 -20.66 11.32 -11.37
N PHE A 532 -19.62 12.15 -11.32
CA PHE A 532 -18.49 11.90 -10.43
C PHE A 532 -18.84 12.17 -8.98
N ARG A 533 -18.21 11.41 -8.08
CA ARG A 533 -18.31 11.54 -6.63
C ARG A 533 -16.92 11.56 -6.02
N THR A 534 -16.83 12.14 -4.83
CA THR A 534 -15.60 12.20 -4.06
C THR A 534 -15.78 11.55 -2.71
N GLU A 535 -14.69 11.06 -2.13
CA GLU A 535 -14.59 10.63 -0.74
C GLU A 535 -13.58 11.54 -0.02
N PRO A 536 -13.95 12.20 1.11
CA PRO A 536 -15.34 12.37 1.55
C PRO A 536 -16.17 13.14 0.51
N PRO A 537 -17.52 13.06 0.57
CA PRO A 537 -18.38 13.83 -0.33
C PRO A 537 -18.17 15.34 -0.19
N ARG A 538 -17.90 16.02 -1.32
CA ARG A 538 -17.66 17.48 -1.39
C ARG A 538 -18.53 18.12 -2.47
N ASN A 539 -18.98 19.34 -2.22
CA ASN A 539 -19.83 20.13 -3.13
C ASN A 539 -19.19 21.46 -3.54
N ASP A 540 -18.04 21.80 -2.96
CA ASP A 540 -17.30 23.04 -3.08
C ASP A 540 -16.13 22.93 -4.08
N LEU A 541 -16.22 21.99 -5.01
CA LEU A 541 -15.16 21.65 -5.95
C LEU A 541 -15.35 22.33 -7.31
N THR A 542 -14.24 22.69 -7.93
CA THR A 542 -14.18 23.08 -9.35
C THR A 542 -13.83 21.86 -10.20
N TRP A 543 -14.61 21.63 -11.25
CA TRP A 543 -14.44 20.49 -12.16
C TRP A 543 -13.92 20.93 -13.52
N SER A 544 -13.07 20.12 -14.12
CA SER A 544 -12.55 20.34 -15.48
C SER A 544 -12.42 19.02 -16.25
N VAL A 545 -12.52 19.13 -17.58
CA VAL A 545 -12.29 18.02 -18.51
C VAL A 545 -11.23 18.43 -19.54
N ARG A 546 -10.28 17.53 -19.82
CA ARG A 546 -9.23 17.75 -20.82
C ARG A 546 -8.96 16.49 -21.64
N ASN A 547 -8.53 16.69 -22.88
CA ASN A 547 -8.00 15.60 -23.70
C ASN A 547 -6.68 15.08 -23.11
N ILE A 548 -6.32 13.87 -23.52
CA ILE A 548 -4.99 13.32 -23.32
C ILE A 548 -4.12 13.53 -24.55
N LEU A 549 -2.84 13.17 -24.45
CA LEU A 549 -1.87 13.18 -25.56
C LEU A 549 -1.69 14.54 -26.28
N GLY A 550 -2.11 15.66 -25.67
CA GLY A 550 -2.09 16.97 -26.31
C GLY A 550 -3.09 17.13 -27.46
N GLU A 551 -4.07 16.24 -27.60
CA GLU A 551 -5.04 16.27 -28.68
C GLU A 551 -6.05 17.42 -28.53
N ASN A 552 -6.54 17.93 -29.66
CA ASN A 552 -7.61 18.92 -29.70
C ASN A 552 -8.84 18.37 -30.42
N VAL A 553 -9.44 17.33 -29.83
CA VAL A 553 -10.68 16.69 -30.28
C VAL A 553 -11.85 17.04 -29.34
N PRO A 554 -13.12 16.91 -29.79
CA PRO A 554 -14.26 17.06 -28.90
C PRO A 554 -14.16 16.12 -27.69
N LYS A 555 -14.25 16.69 -26.49
CA LYS A 555 -13.96 16.01 -25.21
C LYS A 555 -15.15 15.96 -24.25
N GLY A 556 -16.31 16.41 -24.71
CA GLY A 556 -17.51 16.55 -23.89
C GLY A 556 -17.41 17.76 -22.96
N VAL A 557 -18.35 17.83 -22.02
CA VAL A 557 -18.47 18.93 -21.05
C VAL A 557 -18.71 18.37 -19.66
N ILE A 558 -18.15 19.03 -18.64
CA ILE A 558 -18.43 18.73 -17.24
C ILE A 558 -19.04 19.95 -16.57
N THR A 559 -20.10 19.72 -15.80
CA THR A 559 -20.78 20.77 -15.03
C THR A 559 -20.03 21.08 -13.74
N SER A 560 -20.37 22.19 -13.09
CA SER A 560 -19.82 22.56 -11.78
C SER A 560 -20.19 21.57 -10.66
N SER A 561 -21.22 20.74 -10.86
CA SER A 561 -21.60 19.68 -9.91
C SER A 561 -20.93 18.33 -10.21
N GLY A 562 -20.01 18.26 -11.17
CA GLY A 562 -19.30 17.01 -11.51
C GLY A 562 -20.05 16.05 -12.43
N LEU A 563 -21.16 16.47 -13.06
CA LEU A 563 -21.83 15.68 -14.10
C LEU A 563 -21.10 15.85 -15.44
N TYR A 564 -20.48 14.77 -15.93
CA TYR A 564 -19.81 14.71 -17.22
C TYR A 564 -20.75 14.21 -18.32
N THR A 565 -20.83 14.96 -19.41
CA THR A 565 -21.56 14.60 -20.64
C THR A 565 -20.55 14.33 -21.76
N PRO A 566 -20.46 13.08 -22.26
CA PRO A 566 -19.52 12.72 -23.31
C PRO A 566 -19.80 13.39 -24.67
N PRO A 567 -18.81 13.43 -25.59
CA PRO A 567 -19.05 13.73 -27.00
C PRO A 567 -20.03 12.76 -27.65
N THR A 568 -20.67 13.18 -28.74
CA THR A 568 -21.52 12.32 -29.57
C THR A 568 -20.70 11.33 -30.41
N ALA A 569 -21.32 10.23 -30.86
CA ALA A 569 -20.65 9.26 -31.74
C ALA A 569 -20.10 9.86 -33.04
N ALA A 570 -20.70 10.93 -33.56
CA ALA A 570 -20.24 11.61 -34.76
C ALA A 570 -18.95 12.42 -34.52
N GLU A 571 -18.76 12.91 -33.29
CA GLU A 571 -17.58 13.66 -32.88
C GLU A 571 -16.40 12.75 -32.50
N ILE A 572 -16.68 11.50 -32.10
CA ILE A 572 -15.64 10.51 -31.82
C ILE A 572 -15.10 9.96 -33.15
N GLN A 573 -13.86 10.35 -33.47
CA GLN A 573 -13.20 9.99 -34.73
C GLN A 573 -12.76 8.53 -34.78
N ARG A 574 -12.33 7.95 -33.64
CA ARG A 574 -11.84 6.57 -33.50
C ARG A 574 -12.87 5.66 -32.81
N SER A 575 -12.48 4.46 -32.39
CA SER A 575 -13.29 3.56 -31.54
C SER A 575 -13.64 4.16 -30.16
N SER A 576 -12.77 5.00 -29.61
CA SER A 576 -12.96 5.67 -28.32
C SER A 576 -12.24 7.02 -28.25
N VAL A 577 -12.62 7.83 -27.26
CA VAL A 577 -11.87 9.02 -26.81
C VAL A 577 -11.61 8.89 -25.32
N ARG A 578 -10.40 9.26 -24.88
CA ARG A 578 -10.02 9.24 -23.47
C ARG A 578 -9.82 10.67 -22.98
N VAL A 579 -10.35 10.97 -21.81
CA VAL A 579 -10.27 12.31 -21.22
C VAL A 579 -9.88 12.21 -19.75
N VAL A 580 -9.18 13.23 -19.24
CA VAL A 580 -8.94 13.37 -17.81
C VAL A 580 -9.98 14.32 -17.23
N ILE A 581 -10.68 13.84 -16.21
CA ILE A 581 -11.56 14.64 -15.36
C ILE A 581 -10.79 15.00 -14.10
N THR A 582 -10.75 16.27 -13.76
CA THR A 582 -10.06 16.77 -12.57
C THR A 582 -11.00 17.59 -11.72
N ALA A 583 -11.07 17.28 -10.43
CA ALA A 583 -11.71 18.07 -9.40
C ALA A 583 -10.66 18.80 -8.56
N THR A 584 -10.93 20.04 -8.16
CA THR A 584 -10.03 20.84 -7.31
C THR A 584 -10.76 21.69 -6.29
N ASP A 585 -10.18 21.84 -5.09
CA ASP A 585 -10.61 22.81 -4.06
C ASP A 585 -9.74 24.09 -4.03
N GLY A 586 -8.80 24.22 -4.98
CA GLY A 586 -7.82 25.30 -5.07
C GLY A 586 -6.42 24.91 -4.58
N SER A 587 -6.32 24.16 -3.49
CA SER A 587 -5.06 23.59 -2.99
C SER A 587 -4.86 22.15 -3.41
N HIS A 588 -5.96 21.42 -3.53
CA HIS A 588 -6.00 19.99 -3.69
C HIS A 588 -6.58 19.60 -5.06
N THR A 589 -6.09 18.52 -5.66
CA THR A 589 -6.57 17.98 -6.93
C THR A 589 -6.71 16.45 -6.91
N SER A 590 -7.82 15.96 -7.46
CA SER A 590 -8.01 14.54 -7.74
C SER A 590 -8.43 14.34 -9.19
N SER A 591 -7.85 13.34 -9.86
CA SER A 591 -8.07 13.10 -11.29
C SER A 591 -8.47 11.66 -11.59
N ALA A 592 -9.39 11.52 -12.56
CA ALA A 592 -9.85 10.26 -13.12
C ALA A 592 -9.64 10.24 -14.64
N LEU A 593 -9.36 9.05 -15.19
CA LEU A 593 -9.18 8.81 -16.61
C LEU A 593 -10.40 8.11 -17.19
N VAL A 594 -11.21 8.85 -17.92
CA VAL A 594 -12.46 8.36 -18.49
C VAL A 594 -12.22 7.88 -19.90
N SER A 595 -12.70 6.69 -20.22
CA SER A 595 -12.71 6.17 -21.59
C SER A 595 -14.15 6.16 -22.12
N VAL A 596 -14.40 6.98 -23.14
CA VAL A 596 -15.70 7.08 -23.80
C VAL A 596 -15.67 6.26 -25.08
N THR A 597 -16.49 5.23 -25.16
CA THR A 597 -16.56 4.36 -26.33
C THR A 597 -17.61 4.85 -27.33
N LYS A 598 -17.26 4.77 -28.62
CA LYS A 598 -18.20 5.05 -29.72
C LYS A 598 -19.25 3.95 -29.87
N ARG A 599 -18.88 2.72 -29.54
CA ARG A 599 -19.74 1.52 -29.55
C ARG A 599 -19.72 0.89 -28.16
N SER A 600 -20.84 0.28 -27.74
CA SER A 600 -20.94 -0.40 -26.44
C SER A 600 -20.38 -1.83 -26.45
N LEU A 601 -20.04 -2.33 -27.64
CA LEU A 601 -19.51 -3.65 -27.93
C LEU A 601 -18.43 -3.48 -29.01
N SER A 602 -17.31 -4.18 -28.87
CA SER A 602 -16.26 -4.27 -29.89
C SER A 602 -16.01 -5.72 -30.27
N VAL A 603 -15.61 -5.95 -31.52
CA VAL A 603 -15.27 -7.28 -32.05
C VAL A 603 -14.01 -7.13 -32.89
N ASN A 604 -13.03 -7.99 -32.62
CA ASN A 604 -11.77 -8.06 -33.35
C ASN A 604 -11.57 -9.46 -33.98
N PRO A 605 -10.94 -9.53 -35.17
CA PRO A 605 -10.46 -8.42 -35.99
C PRO A 605 -11.61 -7.65 -36.66
N LEU A 606 -11.34 -6.54 -37.36
CA LEU A 606 -12.32 -5.88 -38.23
C LEU A 606 -12.55 -6.69 -39.53
N ILE A 607 -11.47 -7.24 -40.07
CA ILE A 607 -11.51 -8.14 -41.22
C ILE A 607 -10.34 -9.12 -41.13
N MET A 608 -10.57 -10.36 -41.57
CA MET A 608 -9.51 -11.35 -41.76
C MET A 608 -9.73 -12.23 -42.98
N ILE A 609 -8.65 -12.86 -43.44
CA ILE A 609 -8.65 -13.85 -44.51
C ILE A 609 -8.38 -15.22 -43.91
N ALA A 610 -9.22 -16.19 -44.26
CA ALA A 610 -9.10 -17.58 -43.83
C ALA A 610 -9.08 -18.52 -45.04
N THR A 611 -8.53 -19.72 -44.86
CA THR A 611 -8.57 -20.77 -45.89
C THR A 611 -9.65 -21.78 -45.52
N ALA A 612 -10.53 -22.12 -46.46
CA ALA A 612 -11.58 -23.09 -46.22
C ALA A 612 -11.00 -24.46 -45.79
N GLY A 613 -11.62 -25.09 -44.80
CA GLY A 613 -11.18 -26.36 -44.22
C GLY A 613 -9.97 -26.26 -43.28
N ASP A 614 -9.48 -25.07 -42.95
CA ASP A 614 -8.45 -24.90 -41.92
C ASP A 614 -9.01 -25.24 -40.54
N SER A 615 -8.52 -26.33 -39.94
CA SER A 615 -8.98 -26.83 -38.64
C SER A 615 -8.29 -26.18 -37.45
N LEU A 616 -7.22 -25.40 -37.66
CA LEU A 616 -6.47 -24.74 -36.58
C LEU A 616 -7.26 -23.58 -35.96
N GLY A 617 -8.19 -22.99 -36.73
CA GLY A 617 -9.00 -21.86 -36.31
C GLY A 617 -8.21 -20.55 -36.27
N HIS A 618 -8.94 -19.43 -36.31
CA HIS A 618 -8.41 -18.08 -36.31
C HIS A 618 -8.92 -17.32 -35.07
N ASP A 619 -8.01 -16.70 -34.33
CA ASP A 619 -8.37 -15.99 -33.10
C ASP A 619 -9.30 -14.81 -33.37
N VAL A 620 -10.38 -14.74 -32.60
CA VAL A 620 -11.34 -13.65 -32.56
C VAL A 620 -11.65 -13.30 -31.12
N SER A 621 -11.93 -12.03 -30.86
CA SER A 621 -12.16 -11.51 -29.50
C SER A 621 -13.21 -10.41 -29.52
N ALA A 622 -13.90 -10.24 -28.39
CA ALA A 622 -14.90 -9.19 -28.24
C ALA A 622 -14.97 -8.69 -26.80
N GLY A 623 -15.25 -7.40 -26.65
CA GLY A 623 -15.40 -6.75 -25.35
C GLY A 623 -16.66 -5.89 -25.30
N ALA A 624 -17.35 -5.89 -24.16
CA ALA A 624 -18.49 -5.00 -23.90
C ALA A 624 -18.18 -4.07 -22.73
N VAL A 625 -18.74 -2.86 -22.78
CA VAL A 625 -18.58 -1.84 -21.72
C VAL A 625 -18.97 -2.38 -20.33
N ASP A 626 -19.96 -3.25 -20.29
CA ASP A 626 -20.50 -3.82 -19.06
C ASP A 626 -19.75 -5.08 -18.57
N GLY A 627 -18.69 -5.49 -19.26
CA GLY A 627 -17.87 -6.68 -18.97
C GLY A 627 -18.63 -8.01 -19.03
N GLY A 628 -19.82 -8.03 -19.62
CA GLY A 628 -20.71 -9.19 -19.58
C GLY A 628 -20.31 -10.31 -20.51
N ARG A 629 -20.84 -11.51 -20.24
CA ARG A 629 -20.81 -12.62 -21.19
C ARG A 629 -21.47 -12.23 -22.51
N LEU A 630 -20.86 -12.64 -23.62
CA LEU A 630 -21.32 -12.40 -24.98
C LEU A 630 -21.74 -13.72 -25.65
N ASP A 631 -22.73 -13.62 -26.54
CA ASP A 631 -23.18 -14.73 -27.38
C ASP A 631 -22.57 -14.59 -28.78
N TRP A 632 -22.00 -15.69 -29.28
CA TRP A 632 -21.30 -15.75 -30.56
C TRP A 632 -22.04 -16.66 -31.55
N SER A 633 -22.13 -16.25 -32.80
CA SER A 633 -22.71 -17.07 -33.88
C SER A 633 -22.13 -16.74 -35.24
N ILE A 634 -22.35 -17.65 -36.20
CA ILE A 634 -22.16 -17.39 -37.64
C ILE A 634 -23.50 -16.97 -38.22
N GLN A 635 -23.53 -15.86 -38.96
CA GLN A 635 -24.76 -15.33 -39.55
C GLN A 635 -25.41 -16.31 -40.54
N ASP A 636 -24.60 -17.01 -41.34
CA ASP A 636 -25.04 -18.07 -42.24
C ASP A 636 -24.53 -19.44 -41.77
N PRO A 637 -25.31 -20.20 -41.00
CA PRO A 637 -24.92 -21.53 -40.55
C PRO A 637 -24.66 -22.54 -41.68
N THR A 638 -25.12 -22.26 -42.91
CA THR A 638 -24.92 -23.17 -44.04
C THR A 638 -23.50 -23.14 -44.59
N SER A 639 -22.68 -22.15 -44.21
CA SER A 639 -21.26 -22.11 -44.57
C SER A 639 -20.47 -23.27 -43.95
N GLY A 640 -20.99 -23.88 -42.87
CA GLY A 640 -20.31 -24.91 -42.11
C GLY A 640 -19.20 -24.38 -41.19
N ALA A 641 -19.05 -23.06 -41.08
CA ALA A 641 -18.13 -22.44 -40.15
C ALA A 641 -18.66 -22.46 -38.71
N GLU A 642 -17.74 -22.35 -37.75
CA GLU A 642 -18.03 -22.37 -36.32
C GLU A 642 -17.23 -21.25 -35.62
N VAL A 643 -17.80 -20.67 -34.56
CA VAL A 643 -17.03 -19.91 -33.56
C VAL A 643 -17.15 -20.61 -32.22
N ARG A 644 -16.02 -20.90 -31.59
CA ARG A 644 -15.96 -21.65 -30.33
C ARG A 644 -14.95 -21.03 -29.36
N PRO A 645 -15.11 -21.22 -28.04
CA PRO A 645 -14.13 -20.75 -27.07
C PRO A 645 -12.71 -21.26 -27.35
N ASN A 646 -11.71 -20.41 -27.20
CA ASN A 646 -10.30 -20.77 -27.33
C ASN A 646 -9.69 -20.99 -25.94
N PRO A 647 -9.23 -22.21 -25.58
CA PRO A 647 -8.66 -22.48 -24.25
C PRO A 647 -7.24 -21.94 -24.06
N ALA A 648 -6.58 -21.43 -25.10
CA ALA A 648 -5.24 -20.89 -25.00
C ALA A 648 -5.20 -19.61 -24.13
N GLU A 649 -4.14 -19.46 -23.33
CA GLU A 649 -4.01 -18.31 -22.42
C GLU A 649 -4.07 -16.98 -23.18
N GLY A 650 -4.96 -16.08 -22.73
CA GLY A 650 -5.12 -14.75 -23.33
C GLY A 650 -5.85 -14.75 -24.67
N LYS A 651 -6.46 -15.86 -25.08
CA LYS A 651 -7.37 -15.94 -26.22
C LYS A 651 -8.81 -16.03 -25.73
N ASP A 652 -9.73 -15.55 -26.57
CA ASP A 652 -11.16 -15.50 -26.27
C ASP A 652 -11.91 -16.59 -27.04
N HIS A 653 -12.05 -16.43 -28.36
CA HIS A 653 -12.70 -17.40 -29.23
C HIS A 653 -11.83 -17.70 -30.47
N SER A 654 -12.17 -18.79 -31.14
CA SER A 654 -11.60 -19.20 -32.43
C SER A 654 -12.71 -19.38 -33.45
N TYR A 655 -12.57 -18.71 -34.59
CA TYR A 655 -13.36 -18.95 -35.79
C TYR A 655 -12.73 -20.08 -36.61
N VAL A 656 -13.51 -21.10 -36.95
CA VAL A 656 -13.08 -22.24 -37.76
C VAL A 656 -13.86 -22.18 -39.09
N PRO A 657 -13.17 -22.00 -40.23
CA PRO A 657 -13.81 -21.99 -41.55
C PRO A 657 -14.50 -23.31 -41.87
N GLY A 658 -15.61 -23.23 -42.60
CA GLY A 658 -16.27 -24.40 -43.18
C GLY A 658 -15.42 -25.09 -44.27
N PRO A 659 -15.87 -26.27 -44.76
CA PRO A 659 -15.14 -27.03 -45.78
C PRO A 659 -15.04 -26.26 -47.11
N ALA A 660 -14.02 -26.58 -47.90
CA ALA A 660 -13.84 -25.98 -49.22
C ALA A 660 -14.98 -26.36 -50.18
N ILE A 661 -15.51 -25.35 -50.88
CA ILE A 661 -16.54 -25.51 -51.90
C ILE A 661 -15.84 -25.56 -53.28
N GLY A 662 -15.99 -26.69 -53.99
CA GLY A 662 -15.43 -26.87 -55.33
C GLY A 662 -15.91 -25.81 -56.31
N ASP A 663 -15.00 -25.27 -57.13
CA ASP A 663 -15.27 -24.22 -58.13
C ASP A 663 -15.88 -22.91 -57.62
N SER A 664 -15.88 -22.70 -56.29
CA SER A 664 -16.37 -21.47 -55.70
C SER A 664 -15.36 -20.32 -55.80
N SER A 665 -15.89 -19.11 -56.00
CA SER A 665 -15.18 -17.86 -55.68
C SER A 665 -15.02 -17.73 -54.16
N PRO A 666 -14.15 -16.82 -53.66
CA PRO A 666 -14.10 -16.51 -52.23
C PRO A 666 -15.49 -16.17 -51.67
N THR A 667 -15.80 -16.66 -50.47
CA THR A 667 -17.04 -16.31 -49.76
C THR A 667 -16.74 -15.41 -48.57
N VAL A 668 -17.77 -14.80 -48.01
CA VAL A 668 -17.64 -13.99 -46.79
C VAL A 668 -18.49 -14.63 -45.70
N ASP A 669 -17.83 -15.09 -44.64
CA ASP A 669 -18.52 -15.45 -43.41
C ASP A 669 -18.64 -14.20 -42.54
N THR A 670 -19.77 -14.05 -41.86
CA THR A 670 -19.99 -12.96 -40.89
C THR A 670 -20.17 -13.56 -39.51
N ILE A 671 -19.26 -13.20 -38.61
CA ILE A 671 -19.36 -13.54 -37.19
C ILE A 671 -20.21 -12.46 -36.53
N VAL A 672 -21.22 -12.88 -35.78
CA VAL A 672 -22.12 -12.01 -35.03
C VAL A 672 -21.86 -12.20 -33.55
N VAL A 673 -21.56 -11.12 -32.85
CA VAL A 673 -21.40 -11.10 -31.40
C VAL A 673 -22.52 -10.27 -30.82
N THR A 674 -23.25 -10.81 -29.84
CA THR A 674 -24.41 -10.16 -29.23
C THR A 674 -24.23 -10.08 -27.72
N ASN A 675 -24.45 -8.90 -27.16
CA ASN A 675 -24.60 -8.76 -25.71
C ASN A 675 -26.04 -9.13 -25.32
N PRO A 676 -26.28 -10.23 -24.59
CA PRO A 676 -27.63 -10.69 -24.27
C PRO A 676 -28.40 -9.75 -23.32
N ARG A 677 -27.69 -8.93 -22.53
CA ARG A 677 -28.29 -7.97 -21.59
C ARG A 677 -28.82 -6.73 -22.32
N THR A 678 -28.04 -6.18 -23.24
CA THR A 678 -28.38 -4.94 -23.96
C THR A 678 -29.05 -5.19 -25.32
N ARG A 679 -28.97 -6.42 -25.85
CA ARG A 679 -29.41 -6.82 -27.19
C ARG A 679 -28.67 -6.11 -28.34
N VAL A 680 -27.56 -5.43 -28.05
CA VAL A 680 -26.69 -4.85 -29.07
C VAL A 680 -25.84 -5.96 -29.69
N SER A 681 -25.74 -5.95 -31.02
CA SER A 681 -24.90 -6.86 -31.77
C SER A 681 -23.88 -6.08 -32.60
N GLU A 682 -22.69 -6.66 -32.74
CA GLU A 682 -21.61 -6.20 -33.61
C GLU A 682 -21.13 -7.37 -34.47
N THR A 683 -20.51 -7.07 -35.60
CA THR A 683 -20.13 -8.09 -36.57
C THR A 683 -18.71 -7.89 -37.07
N THR A 684 -18.04 -9.00 -37.39
CA THR A 684 -16.79 -9.00 -38.15
C THR A 684 -16.90 -9.92 -39.36
N SER A 685 -16.16 -9.61 -40.42
CA SER A 685 -16.18 -10.33 -41.68
C SER A 685 -14.91 -11.13 -41.90
N VAL A 686 -15.08 -12.36 -42.39
CA VAL A 686 -14.00 -13.27 -42.77
C VAL A 686 -14.10 -13.56 -44.25
N LEU A 687 -13.09 -13.17 -45.03
CA LEU A 687 -12.97 -13.59 -46.42
C LEU A 687 -12.41 -15.02 -46.46
N VAL A 688 -13.23 -15.96 -46.89
CA VAL A 688 -12.88 -17.39 -46.95
C VAL A 688 -12.43 -17.75 -48.36
N LEU A 689 -11.17 -18.19 -48.47
CA LEU A 689 -10.59 -18.67 -49.72
C LEU A 689 -10.85 -20.17 -49.88
N HIS A 690 -11.69 -20.54 -50.85
CA HIS A 690 -11.99 -21.95 -51.21
C HIS A 690 -10.94 -22.61 -52.10
N ARG A 691 -10.00 -21.81 -52.61
CA ARG A 691 -8.89 -22.23 -53.47
C ARG A 691 -7.65 -21.44 -53.11
N ARG A 692 -6.47 -22.00 -53.38
CA ARG A 692 -5.25 -21.20 -53.40
C ARG A 692 -5.41 -20.11 -54.47
N ALA A 693 -5.25 -18.85 -54.07
CA ALA A 693 -5.19 -17.74 -55.01
C ALA A 693 -3.95 -17.93 -55.90
N LEU A 694 -4.17 -18.13 -57.20
CA LEU A 694 -3.10 -18.26 -58.21
C LEU A 694 -2.70 -16.91 -58.82
N LEU A 695 -3.50 -15.86 -58.58
CA LEU A 695 -3.29 -14.50 -59.08
C LEU A 695 -2.96 -13.57 -57.90
N GLN A 696 -1.96 -12.72 -58.07
CA GLN A 696 -1.53 -11.76 -57.05
C GLN A 696 -1.81 -10.34 -57.55
N VAL A 697 -2.51 -9.54 -56.76
CA VAL A 697 -2.70 -8.12 -57.07
C VAL A 697 -1.59 -7.33 -56.38
N VAL A 698 -0.67 -6.75 -57.13
CA VAL A 698 0.49 -5.98 -56.66
C VAL A 698 0.22 -4.48 -56.72
N ILE A 699 0.78 -3.71 -55.78
CA ILE A 699 0.95 -2.27 -56.01
C ILE A 699 2.06 -2.12 -57.05
N ASN A 700 1.75 -1.45 -58.16
CA ASN A 700 2.72 -1.20 -59.21
C ASN A 700 3.63 -0.03 -58.80
N GLU A 701 4.72 -0.35 -58.11
CA GLU A 701 5.71 0.63 -57.67
C GLU A 701 6.50 1.27 -58.83
N ALA A 702 6.37 0.75 -60.06
CA ALA A 702 6.99 1.36 -61.24
C ALA A 702 6.23 2.60 -61.75
N VAL A 703 5.05 2.90 -61.21
CA VAL A 703 4.23 4.04 -61.61
C VAL A 703 4.19 5.10 -60.52
N THR A 704 4.68 6.30 -60.84
CA THR A 704 4.54 7.46 -59.95
C THR A 704 3.15 8.07 -60.14
N LEU A 705 2.37 8.10 -59.06
CA LEU A 705 1.04 8.69 -59.03
C LEU A 705 0.98 9.91 -58.10
N PRO A 706 -0.02 10.80 -58.25
CA PRO A 706 -0.27 11.87 -57.30
C PRO A 706 -0.45 11.36 -55.87
N GLU A 707 -0.28 12.25 -54.90
CA GLU A 707 -0.50 11.98 -53.48
C GLU A 707 -1.90 11.37 -53.26
N ASN A 708 -1.98 10.31 -52.44
CA ASN A 708 -3.19 9.50 -52.18
C ASN A 708 -3.72 8.64 -53.34
N GLN A 709 -2.89 8.27 -54.32
CA GLN A 709 -3.26 7.30 -55.36
C GLN A 709 -2.28 6.12 -55.42
N LEU A 710 -2.79 4.93 -55.75
CA LEU A 710 -2.02 3.72 -56.03
C LEU A 710 -2.60 3.00 -57.25
N GLN A 711 -1.73 2.40 -58.07
CA GLN A 711 -2.16 1.55 -59.19
C GLN A 711 -1.88 0.10 -58.85
N LEU A 712 -2.88 -0.74 -59.11
CA LEU A 712 -2.79 -2.18 -58.92
C LEU A 712 -2.45 -2.87 -60.25
N SER A 713 -1.68 -3.94 -60.20
CA SER A 713 -1.40 -4.83 -61.33
C SER A 713 -1.66 -6.29 -60.91
N ILE A 714 -1.96 -7.15 -61.87
CA ILE A 714 -2.30 -8.57 -61.65
C ILE A 714 -1.16 -9.46 -62.16
#